data_AF-A0A0Q0V7N3-F1
#
_entry.id   AF-A0A0Q0V7N3-F1
#
_cell.length_a   1.000
_cell.length_b   1.000
_cell.length_c   1.000
_cell.angle_alpha   90.00
_cell.angle_beta   90.00
_cell.angle_gamma   90.00
#
_symmetry.space_group_name_H-M   'P 1'
#
loop_
_entity.id
_entity.type
_entity.pdbx_description
1 polymer ?
#
loop_
_entity_poly.entity_id
_entity_poly.type
_entity_poly.pdbx_seq_one_letter_code
_entity_poly.pdbx_strand_id
1 'polypeptide(L)'
;MLKRPDILLLLLLVLAFMTASPMVSAHSFDQAAMADYYQAQADGEIPRWVDADKEALSKPVQKMSTDLRILVGDNYLPPSMSREEVQDYMRMSHQFSPGGDFVPNLGERAPADVVYVYISLNRNAADGVVDPYVWSTTDRNEAAGLIVAWVEVDRLEDLAALEDVRTIRPVFLPDICTGSVTSEGDGVHRADLARSTFGFDGSGIKVGVISDSADHVADAIMTGDLPADVVVVQNDYPGSHSDEGIAMMEIVYDIAPGAKLYFHDCGGNTEAFNDAISALVAAGCDVIVDDIAWKFEPYFEDGEVARHVQTITDTNDVIYVSSAGNYAGTHYQGEYFKNTDYPDSEWHDFSHGADYRFLYTHLEPGGSVEAVLQWDDLWGGSGNDYNMGLYDATNGGWVAVSNNIQDGTGDPFERVYYMNTGNSGADYYLIVEKYAGQPRELEVYFFCRNQAYLYTNNLVSEDSVFGHRTVPGALAVGAVHPANPEQIASYSSQGPSTIAYPQPEIRNKPDITGVAGVQVTGTGGFPVPFYGTSASAPHVAAIAALTWSAAPEKTGDEISQVLLDTAQDLGTPGFDYIYGYGLADAFEALSEIQSNSVIPLPGCTNPPLDPDQDGLFEDVNGDGVFSFGDIRLFFEYYDVWIPANEPIECFDFDGNSAIGFGDVRAHFWEWGT
;
A
#
# COMPACT_ATOMS: atom_id res chain seq x y z
N MET A 1 22.34 52.02 -17.82
CA MET A 1 22.55 51.20 -19.03
C MET A 1 23.79 50.35 -18.84
N LEU A 2 23.62 49.06 -18.53
CA LEU A 2 24.45 47.95 -19.00
C LEU A 2 23.84 46.65 -18.47
N LYS A 3 23.61 45.72 -19.40
CA LYS A 3 23.06 44.37 -19.21
C LYS A 3 24.06 43.51 -18.43
N ARG A 4 23.56 42.58 -17.59
CA ARG A 4 24.25 41.32 -17.28
C ARG A 4 23.24 40.16 -17.30
N PRO A 5 23.49 39.09 -18.08
CA PRO A 5 22.59 37.96 -18.26
C PRO A 5 23.07 36.75 -17.45
N ASP A 6 22.82 36.71 -16.14
CA ASP A 6 23.30 35.58 -15.30
C ASP A 6 22.19 34.94 -14.44
N ILE A 7 20.92 35.22 -14.73
CA ILE A 7 19.78 34.60 -14.01
C ILE A 7 19.04 33.55 -14.86
N LEU A 8 19.24 33.55 -16.18
CA LEU A 8 18.63 32.54 -17.06
C LEU A 8 19.40 31.20 -17.07
N LEU A 9 20.67 31.18 -16.66
CA LEU A 9 21.48 29.96 -16.62
C LEU A 9 21.28 29.15 -15.33
N LEU A 10 20.80 29.77 -14.25
CA LEU A 10 20.48 29.06 -13.00
C LEU A 10 19.08 28.41 -13.03
N LEU A 11 18.16 28.96 -13.83
CA LEU A 11 16.81 28.39 -14.05
C LEU A 11 16.79 27.27 -15.11
N LEU A 12 17.84 27.15 -15.92
CA LEU A 12 18.02 26.05 -16.88
C LEU A 12 18.81 24.86 -16.30
N LEU A 13 19.36 24.98 -15.09
CA LEU A 13 20.07 23.90 -14.38
C LEU A 13 19.21 23.21 -13.31
N VAL A 14 18.09 23.82 -12.90
CA VAL A 14 17.09 23.21 -12.01
C VAL A 14 16.06 22.36 -12.79
N LEU A 15 16.03 22.46 -14.13
CA LEU A 15 15.20 21.60 -14.99
C LEU A 15 15.91 20.31 -15.47
N ALA A 16 17.12 20.03 -15.00
CA ALA A 16 17.96 18.93 -15.50
C ALA A 16 18.11 17.73 -14.55
N PHE A 17 17.31 17.64 -13.47
CA PHE A 17 17.35 16.53 -12.50
C PHE A 17 15.97 15.88 -12.26
N MET A 18 15.02 16.03 -13.18
CA MET A 18 13.74 15.33 -13.13
C MET A 18 13.78 14.04 -13.97
N THR A 19 14.34 12.95 -13.42
CA THR A 19 14.09 11.59 -13.97
C THR A 19 14.05 10.52 -12.88
N ALA A 20 12.87 10.31 -12.30
CA ALA A 20 12.39 9.03 -11.82
C ALA A 20 10.92 8.89 -12.28
N SER A 21 10.67 7.87 -13.11
CA SER A 21 9.41 7.24 -13.58
C SER A 21 8.18 8.08 -14.02
N PRO A 22 7.42 7.61 -15.03
CA PRO A 22 6.46 8.45 -15.76
C PRO A 22 5.15 8.59 -14.99
N MET A 23 4.87 9.76 -14.43
CA MET A 23 3.49 10.20 -14.35
C MET A 23 2.98 10.45 -15.77
N VAL A 24 2.12 9.56 -16.27
CA VAL A 24 1.15 9.97 -17.29
C VAL A 24 0.22 10.96 -16.60
N SER A 25 0.52 12.25 -16.74
CA SER A 25 -0.36 13.31 -16.30
C SER A 25 -1.65 13.21 -17.10
N ALA A 26 -2.74 12.81 -16.46
CA ALA A 26 -4.07 13.23 -16.87
C ALA A 26 -4.55 14.27 -15.85
N HIS A 27 -3.99 15.48 -15.92
CA HIS A 27 -4.73 16.72 -15.71
C HIS A 27 -3.91 17.88 -16.26
N SER A 28 -4.34 18.41 -17.40
CA SER A 28 -3.92 19.72 -17.86
C SER A 28 -4.36 20.76 -16.82
N PHE A 29 -3.42 21.53 -16.30
CA PHE A 29 -3.75 22.81 -15.69
C PHE A 29 -4.30 23.72 -16.79
N ASP A 30 -5.62 23.73 -16.94
CA ASP A 30 -6.27 24.43 -18.05
C ASP A 30 -6.35 25.93 -17.74
N GLN A 31 -5.43 26.69 -18.33
CA GLN A 31 -5.47 28.15 -18.30
C GLN A 31 -6.75 28.70 -18.97
N ALA A 32 -7.39 27.94 -19.87
CA ALA A 32 -8.67 28.30 -20.46
C ALA A 32 -9.82 28.13 -19.46
N ALA A 33 -9.85 27.06 -18.65
CA ALA A 33 -10.83 26.91 -17.57
C ALA A 33 -10.76 28.04 -16.52
N MET A 34 -9.57 28.59 -16.25
CA MET A 34 -9.44 29.75 -15.36
C MET A 34 -9.92 31.05 -16.03
N ALA A 35 -9.68 31.21 -17.33
CA ALA A 35 -10.22 32.32 -18.10
C ALA A 35 -11.75 32.24 -18.23
N ASP A 36 -12.30 31.05 -18.46
CA ASP A 36 -13.73 30.75 -18.50
C ASP A 36 -14.36 30.90 -17.11
N TYR A 37 -13.65 30.57 -16.03
CA TYR A 37 -14.07 30.84 -14.65
C TYR A 37 -14.19 32.35 -14.38
N TYR A 38 -13.19 33.15 -14.77
CA TYR A 38 -13.26 34.60 -14.61
C TYR A 38 -14.28 35.25 -15.53
N GLN A 39 -14.49 34.69 -16.73
CA GLN A 39 -15.50 35.13 -17.68
C GLN A 39 -16.92 34.79 -17.16
N ALA A 40 -17.13 33.58 -16.64
CA ALA A 40 -18.39 33.15 -16.01
C ALA A 40 -18.69 33.90 -14.69
N GLN A 41 -17.67 34.32 -13.93
CA GLN A 41 -17.84 35.28 -12.82
C GLN A 41 -18.22 36.68 -13.31
N ALA A 42 -17.64 37.15 -14.42
CA ALA A 42 -17.94 38.46 -15.01
C ALA A 42 -19.33 38.52 -15.66
N ASP A 43 -19.78 37.39 -16.22
CA ASP A 43 -21.07 37.21 -16.88
C ASP A 43 -22.19 36.83 -15.87
N GLY A 44 -21.83 36.60 -14.61
CA GLY A 44 -22.77 36.40 -13.49
C GLY A 44 -23.37 34.99 -13.40
N GLU A 45 -22.75 34.00 -14.05
CA GLU A 45 -23.21 32.61 -14.10
C GLU A 45 -22.72 31.77 -12.91
N ILE A 46 -21.65 32.20 -12.23
CA ILE A 46 -21.18 31.61 -10.97
C ILE A 46 -21.76 32.42 -9.79
N PRO A 47 -22.57 31.82 -8.90
CA PRO A 47 -23.04 32.49 -7.70
C PRO A 47 -21.85 32.98 -6.88
N ARG A 48 -21.84 34.24 -6.46
CA ARG A 48 -20.95 34.69 -5.37
C ARG A 48 -21.16 33.76 -4.18
N TRP A 49 -20.08 33.48 -3.44
CA TRP A 49 -20.13 32.87 -2.12
C TRP A 49 -21.40 33.34 -1.42
N VAL A 50 -22.29 32.39 -1.11
CA VAL A 50 -23.40 32.68 -0.22
C VAL A 50 -22.72 32.97 1.11
N ASP A 51 -22.42 34.23 1.36
CA ASP A 51 -22.39 34.74 2.72
C ASP A 51 -23.79 34.40 3.25
N ALA A 52 -23.92 33.25 3.90
CA ALA A 52 -25.03 33.01 4.79
C ALA A 52 -24.98 34.22 5.72
N ASP A 53 -25.94 35.13 5.55
CA ASP A 53 -25.95 36.43 6.20
C ASP A 53 -25.75 36.16 7.70
N LYS A 54 -24.54 36.46 8.22
CA LYS A 54 -24.15 36.05 9.57
C LYS A 54 -25.07 36.71 10.61
N GLU A 55 -25.74 37.79 10.21
CA GLU A 55 -26.75 38.51 11.00
C GLU A 55 -28.14 37.83 10.97
N ALA A 56 -28.41 36.93 10.02
CA ALA A 56 -29.67 36.19 9.88
C ALA A 56 -29.72 34.89 10.71
N LEU A 57 -28.59 34.40 11.22
CA LEU A 57 -28.54 33.23 12.11
C LEU A 57 -29.16 33.54 13.47
N SER A 58 -29.89 32.59 14.06
CA SER A 58 -30.36 32.71 15.45
C SER A 58 -29.16 32.78 16.42
N LYS A 59 -29.31 33.48 17.55
CA LYS A 59 -28.23 33.60 18.55
C LYS A 59 -27.66 32.25 19.04
N PRO A 60 -28.47 31.19 19.25
CA PRO A 60 -27.94 29.86 19.56
C PRO A 60 -27.10 29.28 18.42
N VAL A 61 -27.59 29.34 17.18
CA VAL A 61 -26.89 28.78 16.00
C VAL A 61 -25.54 29.48 15.74
N GLN A 62 -25.43 30.77 16.06
CA GLN A 62 -24.16 31.51 15.98
C GLN A 62 -23.05 30.94 16.88
N LYS A 63 -23.40 30.21 17.95
CA LYS A 63 -22.44 29.61 18.89
C LYS A 63 -21.95 28.23 18.44
N MET A 64 -22.55 27.63 17.41
CA MET A 64 -22.16 26.32 16.86
C MET A 64 -21.20 26.48 15.67
N SER A 65 -20.27 25.54 15.49
CA SER A 65 -19.47 25.44 14.26
C SER A 65 -20.34 25.05 13.06
N THR A 66 -19.88 25.33 11.85
CA THR A 66 -20.62 25.07 10.61
C THR A 66 -21.07 23.61 10.49
N ASP A 67 -20.20 22.69 10.87
CA ASP A 67 -20.44 21.25 10.72
C ASP A 67 -21.58 20.78 11.65
N LEU A 68 -21.68 21.36 12.85
CA LEU A 68 -22.81 21.12 13.76
C LEU A 68 -24.12 21.75 13.27
N ARG A 69 -24.04 22.89 12.55
CA ARG A 69 -25.23 23.53 11.97
C ARG A 69 -25.88 22.63 10.93
N ILE A 70 -25.07 21.96 10.12
CA ILE A 70 -25.53 21.02 9.10
C ILE A 70 -26.32 19.86 9.73
N LEU A 71 -25.93 19.40 10.92
CA LEU A 71 -26.65 18.35 11.65
C LEU A 71 -28.03 18.80 12.16
N VAL A 72 -28.19 20.08 12.54
CA VAL A 72 -29.45 20.61 13.09
C VAL A 72 -30.41 21.16 12.02
N GLY A 73 -29.97 21.37 10.77
CA GLY A 73 -30.87 21.81 9.70
C GLY A 73 -30.27 21.88 8.30
N ASP A 74 -31.10 21.59 7.28
CA ASP A 74 -30.68 21.52 5.87
C ASP A 74 -30.39 22.89 5.24
N ASN A 75 -30.78 23.98 5.88
CA ASN A 75 -30.59 25.35 5.38
C ASN A 75 -29.11 25.80 5.43
N TYR A 76 -28.21 24.97 5.96
CA TYR A 76 -26.79 25.24 6.13
C TYR A 76 -25.90 24.40 5.20
N LEU A 77 -26.50 23.55 4.36
CA LEU A 77 -25.79 22.73 3.38
C LEU A 77 -25.40 23.55 2.13
N PRO A 78 -24.16 23.44 1.65
CA PRO A 78 -23.81 23.84 0.29
C PRO A 78 -24.69 23.10 -0.74
N PRO A 79 -25.03 23.70 -1.90
CA PRO A 79 -25.87 23.05 -2.91
C PRO A 79 -25.32 21.72 -3.46
N SER A 80 -24.02 21.46 -3.26
CA SER A 80 -23.30 20.28 -3.72
C SER A 80 -23.03 19.23 -2.64
N MET A 81 -23.59 19.39 -1.43
CA MET A 81 -23.30 18.52 -0.29
C MET A 81 -24.59 18.10 0.38
N SER A 82 -24.65 16.83 0.79
CA SER A 82 -25.74 16.21 1.51
C SER A 82 -25.42 16.12 3.00
N ARG A 83 -26.46 16.01 3.83
CA ARG A 83 -26.32 15.76 5.26
C ARG A 83 -25.62 14.42 5.53
N GLU A 84 -25.89 13.42 4.69
CA GLU A 84 -25.34 12.07 4.78
C GLU A 84 -23.81 12.10 4.62
N GLU A 85 -23.27 12.81 3.62
CA GLU A 85 -21.83 12.97 3.44
C GLU A 85 -21.13 13.63 4.66
N VAL A 86 -21.79 14.59 5.31
CA VAL A 86 -21.26 15.23 6.52
C VAL A 86 -21.33 14.31 7.72
N GLN A 87 -22.40 13.54 7.85
CA GLN A 87 -22.53 12.53 8.90
C GLN A 87 -21.49 11.42 8.71
N ASP A 88 -21.23 10.98 7.48
CA ASP A 88 -20.21 9.97 7.19
C ASP A 88 -18.80 10.47 7.53
N TYR A 89 -18.46 11.70 7.14
CA TYR A 89 -17.19 12.32 7.54
C TYR A 89 -17.01 12.39 9.07
N MET A 90 -18.08 12.76 9.79
CA MET A 90 -18.04 12.81 11.25
C MET A 90 -18.02 11.41 11.91
N ARG A 91 -18.61 10.38 11.28
CA ARG A 91 -18.48 8.99 11.75
C ARG A 91 -17.03 8.52 11.62
N MET A 92 -16.41 8.77 10.46
CA MET A 92 -14.99 8.47 10.22
C MET A 92 -14.07 9.19 11.22
N SER A 93 -14.41 10.43 11.60
CA SER A 93 -13.64 11.19 12.59
C SER A 93 -13.99 10.89 14.06
N HIS A 94 -14.81 9.86 14.33
CA HIS A 94 -15.35 9.52 15.66
C HIS A 94 -16.08 10.67 16.38
N GLN A 95 -16.63 11.62 15.62
CA GLN A 95 -17.34 12.79 16.10
C GLN A 95 -18.86 12.58 16.16
N PHE A 96 -19.41 11.61 15.44
CA PHE A 96 -20.86 11.37 15.35
C PHE A 96 -21.19 9.88 15.43
N SER A 97 -22.25 9.53 16.17
CA SER A 97 -22.79 8.17 16.24
C SER A 97 -24.31 8.22 16.04
N PRO A 98 -24.86 7.44 15.09
CA PRO A 98 -26.30 7.29 14.93
C PRO A 98 -26.99 6.65 16.15
N GLY A 99 -28.28 6.93 16.31
CA GLY A 99 -29.09 6.28 17.35
C GLY A 99 -29.13 4.76 17.21
N GLY A 100 -28.80 4.06 18.29
CA GLY A 100 -28.71 2.60 18.35
C GLY A 100 -27.31 2.04 18.10
N ASP A 101 -26.39 2.83 17.55
CA ASP A 101 -25.01 2.42 17.27
C ASP A 101 -24.16 2.47 18.53
N PHE A 102 -23.06 1.71 18.54
CA PHE A 102 -22.13 1.64 19.66
C PHE A 102 -21.19 2.84 19.67
N VAL A 103 -20.97 3.44 20.84
CA VAL A 103 -20.07 4.59 21.02
C VAL A 103 -18.75 4.11 21.65
N PRO A 104 -17.66 4.00 20.87
CA PRO A 104 -16.44 3.31 21.27
C PRO A 104 -15.83 3.80 22.59
N ASN A 105 -15.80 5.11 22.80
CA ASN A 105 -15.16 5.72 23.98
C ASN A 105 -16.02 5.67 25.26
N LEU A 106 -17.25 5.16 25.19
CA LEU A 106 -18.17 5.05 26.32
C LEU A 106 -18.58 3.61 26.65
N GLY A 107 -18.41 2.66 25.72
CA GLY A 107 -18.86 1.29 25.91
C GLY A 107 -20.39 1.12 25.94
N GLU A 108 -21.15 2.11 25.47
CA GLU A 108 -22.61 2.16 25.50
C GLU A 108 -23.20 2.42 24.11
N ARG A 109 -24.46 2.03 23.89
CA ARG A 109 -25.18 2.35 22.64
C ARG A 109 -25.84 3.72 22.72
N ALA A 110 -25.71 4.49 21.65
CA ALA A 110 -26.26 5.84 21.56
C ALA A 110 -27.80 5.82 21.67
N PRO A 111 -28.40 6.65 22.54
CA PRO A 111 -29.86 6.69 22.72
C PRO A 111 -30.59 7.33 21.54
N ALA A 112 -29.89 8.16 20.77
CA ALA A 112 -30.32 8.88 19.57
C ALA A 112 -29.07 9.22 18.74
N ASP A 113 -29.22 9.99 17.67
CA ASP A 113 -28.07 10.58 16.97
C ASP A 113 -27.30 11.49 17.95
N VAL A 114 -26.05 11.16 18.23
CA VAL A 114 -25.20 11.89 19.17
C VAL A 114 -23.94 12.39 18.49
N VAL A 115 -23.46 13.55 18.96
CA VAL A 115 -22.22 14.18 18.49
C VAL A 115 -21.30 14.47 19.66
N TYR A 116 -20.00 14.30 19.45
CA TYR A 116 -18.97 14.51 20.44
C TYR A 116 -18.42 15.94 20.35
N VAL A 117 -18.59 16.74 21.41
CA VAL A 117 -18.36 18.19 21.35
C VAL A 117 -17.54 18.77 22.51
N TYR A 118 -16.75 19.79 22.19
CA TYR A 118 -16.25 20.78 23.15
C TYR A 118 -17.32 21.86 23.41
N ILE A 119 -17.64 22.08 24.67
CA ILE A 119 -18.55 23.12 25.15
C ILE A 119 -17.73 24.14 25.95
N SER A 120 -17.59 25.35 25.41
CA SER A 120 -16.95 26.46 26.14
C SER A 120 -17.99 27.27 26.89
N LEU A 121 -17.73 27.53 28.17
CA LEU A 121 -18.57 28.31 29.07
C LEU A 121 -18.01 29.72 29.32
N ASN A 122 -18.86 30.62 29.80
CA ASN A 122 -18.43 31.91 30.34
C ASN A 122 -17.63 31.73 31.64
N ARG A 123 -16.70 32.65 31.92
CA ARG A 123 -15.81 32.58 33.11
C ARG A 123 -16.51 32.48 34.48
N ASN A 124 -17.82 32.78 34.55
CA ASN A 124 -18.62 32.77 35.77
C ASN A 124 -19.82 31.81 35.69
N ALA A 125 -19.82 30.88 34.71
CA ALA A 125 -20.87 29.88 34.60
C ALA A 125 -20.95 29.04 35.89
N ALA A 126 -22.15 28.62 36.27
CA ALA A 126 -22.33 27.72 37.40
C ALA A 126 -21.86 26.30 37.04
N ASP A 127 -21.21 25.64 37.99
CA ASP A 127 -20.82 24.22 37.85
C ASP A 127 -22.04 23.37 37.49
N GLY A 128 -21.89 22.49 36.50
CA GLY A 128 -22.94 21.57 36.06
C GLY A 128 -24.10 22.20 35.28
N VAL A 129 -23.99 23.45 34.84
CA VAL A 129 -25.08 24.16 34.11
C VAL A 129 -25.52 23.45 32.82
N VAL A 130 -24.63 22.67 32.20
CA VAL A 130 -24.91 21.93 30.95
C VAL A 130 -25.36 20.49 31.17
N ASP A 131 -25.28 19.97 32.39
CA ASP A 131 -25.55 18.55 32.72
C ASP A 131 -26.92 18.06 32.24
N PRO A 132 -27.99 18.87 32.30
CA PRO A 132 -29.29 18.44 31.78
C PRO A 132 -29.36 18.28 30.25
N TYR A 133 -28.34 18.74 29.52
CA TYR A 133 -28.30 18.84 28.05
C TYR A 133 -27.27 17.93 27.41
N VAL A 134 -26.43 17.27 28.21
CA VAL A 134 -25.42 16.30 27.75
C VAL A 134 -25.91 14.90 28.06
N TRP A 135 -25.67 13.96 27.15
CA TRP A 135 -25.97 12.55 27.40
C TRP A 135 -24.90 11.92 28.30
N SER A 136 -23.63 12.15 27.96
CA SER A 136 -22.51 11.67 28.74
C SER A 136 -21.35 12.65 28.70
N THR A 137 -20.77 12.93 29.86
CA THR A 137 -19.59 13.80 29.97
C THR A 137 -18.35 12.94 30.09
N THR A 138 -17.40 13.15 29.18
CA THR A 138 -16.10 12.48 29.20
C THR A 138 -15.10 13.24 30.05
N ASP A 139 -15.01 14.56 29.89
CA ASP A 139 -14.05 15.40 30.61
C ASP A 139 -14.60 16.77 31.00
N ARG A 140 -14.09 17.34 32.09
CA ARG A 140 -14.43 18.70 32.56
C ARG A 140 -13.23 19.46 33.09
N ASN A 141 -13.15 20.73 32.70
CA ASN A 141 -12.25 21.72 33.30
C ASN A 141 -13.06 22.99 33.62
N GLU A 142 -13.72 22.97 34.77
CA GLU A 142 -14.59 24.07 35.24
C GLU A 142 -13.80 25.38 35.42
N ALA A 143 -12.52 25.31 35.83
CA ALA A 143 -11.66 26.49 35.97
C ALA A 143 -11.35 27.18 34.63
N ALA A 144 -11.31 26.43 33.53
CA ALA A 144 -11.13 26.95 32.17
C ALA A 144 -12.47 27.20 31.44
N GLY A 145 -13.60 26.82 32.05
CA GLY A 145 -14.92 26.85 31.42
C GLY A 145 -14.96 25.95 30.18
N LEU A 146 -14.43 24.73 30.25
CA LEU A 146 -14.44 23.77 29.14
C LEU A 146 -15.03 22.44 29.59
N ILE A 147 -16.00 21.93 28.83
CA ILE A 147 -16.61 20.62 29.03
C ILE A 147 -16.49 19.83 27.73
N VAL A 148 -16.21 18.54 27.83
CA VAL A 148 -16.15 17.59 26.71
C VAL A 148 -17.25 16.55 26.93
N ALA A 149 -18.15 16.40 25.97
CA ALA A 149 -19.34 15.58 26.18
C ALA A 149 -19.94 15.09 24.87
N TRP A 150 -20.66 13.97 24.96
CA TRP A 150 -21.61 13.53 23.95
C TRP A 150 -22.96 14.21 24.16
N VAL A 151 -23.50 14.75 23.07
CA VAL A 151 -24.77 15.50 23.06
C VAL A 151 -25.65 14.94 21.96
N GLU A 152 -26.92 14.70 22.27
CA GLU A 152 -27.92 14.33 21.26
C GLU A 152 -28.08 15.51 20.27
N VAL A 153 -28.09 15.22 18.97
CA VAL A 153 -28.08 16.26 17.92
C VAL A 153 -29.26 17.21 18.05
N ASP A 154 -30.43 16.71 18.45
CA ASP A 154 -31.64 17.50 18.67
C ASP A 154 -31.56 18.42 19.92
N ARG A 155 -30.60 18.20 20.82
CA ARG A 155 -30.35 19.02 22.02
C ARG A 155 -29.31 20.12 21.80
N LEU A 156 -28.62 20.14 20.66
CA LEU A 156 -27.56 21.11 20.37
C LEU A 156 -28.05 22.56 20.38
N GLU A 157 -29.22 22.84 19.81
CA GLU A 157 -29.79 24.20 19.79
C GLU A 157 -30.16 24.68 21.20
N ASP A 158 -30.76 23.80 22.01
CA ASP A 158 -31.11 24.10 23.40
C ASP A 158 -29.87 24.33 24.27
N LEU A 159 -28.84 23.50 24.10
CA LEU A 159 -27.54 23.66 24.75
C LEU A 159 -26.89 24.99 24.35
N ALA A 160 -26.93 25.34 23.07
CA ALA A 160 -26.40 26.61 22.57
C ALA A 160 -27.20 27.83 23.09
N ALA A 161 -28.49 27.66 23.39
CA ALA A 161 -29.34 28.75 23.88
C ALA A 161 -28.99 29.21 25.30
N LEU A 162 -28.28 28.40 26.10
CA LEU A 162 -27.85 28.76 27.45
C LEU A 162 -26.98 30.04 27.43
N GLU A 163 -27.27 30.98 28.31
CA GLU A 163 -26.50 32.24 28.42
C GLU A 163 -25.03 31.97 28.75
N ASP A 164 -24.79 30.93 29.56
CA ASP A 164 -23.46 30.50 30.00
C ASP A 164 -22.64 29.79 28.91
N VAL A 165 -23.26 29.27 27.85
CA VAL A 165 -22.55 28.63 26.74
C VAL A 165 -22.06 29.69 25.75
N ARG A 166 -20.76 29.69 25.50
CA ARG A 166 -20.06 30.60 24.59
C ARG A 166 -19.94 30.02 23.19
N THR A 167 -19.48 28.77 23.06
CA THR A 167 -19.32 28.05 21.79
C THR A 167 -19.47 26.55 21.97
N ILE A 168 -19.98 25.88 20.93
CA ILE A 168 -20.00 24.43 20.79
C ILE A 168 -19.29 24.08 19.47
N ARG A 169 -18.37 23.13 19.51
CA ARG A 169 -17.66 22.62 18.33
C ARG A 169 -17.38 21.13 18.49
N PRO A 170 -17.23 20.35 17.41
CA PRO A 170 -16.82 18.95 17.50
C PRO A 170 -15.51 18.79 18.26
N VAL A 171 -15.37 17.67 18.96
CA VAL A 171 -14.08 17.23 19.48
C VAL A 171 -13.25 16.73 18.31
N PHE A 172 -12.18 17.43 18.03
CA PHE A 172 -11.10 16.88 17.22
C PHE A 172 -10.26 16.02 18.17
N LEU A 173 -10.24 14.71 17.94
CA LEU A 173 -9.30 13.84 18.62
C LEU A 173 -7.88 14.31 18.28
N PRO A 174 -6.92 14.18 19.20
CA PRO A 174 -5.53 14.38 18.82
C PRO A 174 -5.19 13.32 17.77
N ASP A 175 -4.73 13.77 16.61
CA ASP A 175 -3.98 12.91 15.71
C ASP A 175 -2.81 12.35 16.55
N ILE A 176 -2.75 11.03 16.69
CA ILE A 176 -1.53 10.36 17.15
C ILE A 176 -0.57 10.44 15.96
N CYS A 177 0.04 11.61 15.77
CA CYS A 177 1.04 11.84 14.76
C CYS A 177 2.34 11.15 15.18
N THR A 178 2.75 10.15 14.41
CA THR A 178 4.12 10.10 13.92
C THR A 178 4.29 11.23 12.90
N GLY A 179 5.33 12.05 13.04
CA GLY A 179 5.68 13.04 12.02
C GLY A 179 4.80 14.29 11.88
N SER A 180 5.21 15.12 10.92
CA SER A 180 4.56 16.31 10.39
C SER A 180 3.57 16.02 9.24
N VAL A 181 3.59 14.79 8.73
CA VAL A 181 2.70 14.24 7.70
C VAL A 181 2.38 12.80 8.09
N THR A 182 1.10 12.41 8.03
CA THR A 182 0.66 11.01 8.10
C THR A 182 0.11 10.62 6.74
N SER A 183 0.58 9.50 6.20
CA SER A 183 0.13 9.01 4.90
C SER A 183 -1.35 8.59 4.93
N GLU A 184 -2.09 8.85 3.85
CA GLU A 184 -3.50 8.45 3.72
C GLU A 184 -3.70 6.92 3.83
N GLY A 185 -2.63 6.15 3.60
CA GLY A 185 -2.65 4.71 3.74
C GLY A 185 -2.92 4.22 5.16
N ASP A 186 -2.59 4.99 6.19
CA ASP A 186 -2.88 4.62 7.58
C ASP A 186 -4.39 4.42 7.82
N GLY A 187 -5.21 5.34 7.29
CA GLY A 187 -6.66 5.23 7.36
C GLY A 187 -7.26 4.29 6.32
N VAL A 188 -6.74 4.27 5.08
CA VAL A 188 -7.26 3.39 4.03
C VAL A 188 -7.04 1.91 4.35
N HIS A 189 -5.92 1.57 4.97
CA HIS A 189 -5.63 0.22 5.47
C HIS A 189 -6.22 -0.06 6.86
N ARG A 190 -7.01 0.88 7.42
CA ARG A 190 -7.62 0.80 8.77
C ARG A 190 -6.61 0.52 9.88
N ALA A 191 -5.35 0.92 9.69
CA ALA A 191 -4.29 0.69 10.66
C ALA A 191 -4.44 1.60 11.89
N ASP A 192 -4.91 2.83 11.71
CA ASP A 192 -5.32 3.73 12.80
C ASP A 192 -6.39 3.09 13.72
N LEU A 193 -7.39 2.47 13.12
CA LEU A 193 -8.45 1.74 13.82
C LEU A 193 -7.88 0.50 14.51
N ALA A 194 -7.00 -0.24 13.84
CA ALA A 194 -6.38 -1.43 14.40
C ALA A 194 -5.53 -1.10 15.63
N ARG A 195 -4.65 -0.09 15.54
CA ARG A 195 -3.82 0.38 16.67
C ARG A 195 -4.69 0.87 17.83
N SER A 196 -5.70 1.68 17.55
CA SER A 196 -6.59 2.22 18.60
C SER A 196 -7.48 1.17 19.26
N THR A 197 -7.82 0.10 18.54
CA THR A 197 -8.68 -0.99 19.05
C THR A 197 -7.89 -2.05 19.82
N PHE A 198 -6.77 -2.52 19.27
CA PHE A 198 -6.02 -3.65 19.82
C PHE A 198 -4.80 -3.24 20.64
N GLY A 199 -4.31 -2.01 20.48
CA GLY A 199 -3.19 -1.48 21.27
C GLY A 199 -1.80 -1.97 20.87
N PHE A 200 -1.69 -2.69 19.74
CA PHE A 200 -0.41 -3.04 19.13
C PHE A 200 0.07 -1.90 18.23
N ASP A 201 1.39 -1.76 18.13
CA ASP A 201 2.02 -0.67 17.38
C ASP A 201 3.25 -1.13 16.56
N GLY A 202 3.49 -2.44 16.46
CA GLY A 202 4.70 -2.99 15.82
C GLY A 202 5.89 -3.19 16.78
N SER A 203 5.75 -2.84 18.07
CA SER A 203 6.79 -3.04 19.08
C SER A 203 7.31 -4.48 19.11
N GLY A 204 8.65 -4.62 19.07
CA GLY A 204 9.32 -5.92 19.09
C GLY A 204 9.67 -6.46 17.70
N ILE A 205 9.07 -5.91 16.64
CA ILE A 205 9.35 -6.28 15.26
C ILE A 205 10.41 -5.33 14.65
N LYS A 206 11.28 -5.87 13.81
CA LYS A 206 12.27 -5.12 13.04
C LYS A 206 11.93 -5.16 11.56
N VAL A 207 11.80 -3.97 10.96
CA VAL A 207 11.51 -3.82 9.52
C VAL A 207 12.74 -3.27 8.81
N GLY A 208 13.24 -4.00 7.81
CA GLY A 208 14.32 -3.59 6.93
C GLY A 208 13.78 -3.04 5.61
N VAL A 209 14.20 -1.83 5.23
CA VAL A 209 13.82 -1.18 3.98
C VAL A 209 15.04 -1.15 3.05
N ILE A 210 14.86 -1.62 1.81
CA ILE A 210 15.86 -1.52 0.74
C ILE A 210 15.33 -0.60 -0.37
N SER A 211 16.03 0.50 -0.63
CA SER A 211 15.68 1.43 -1.72
C SER A 211 16.91 2.22 -2.22
N ASP A 212 16.72 3.36 -2.88
CA ASP A 212 17.81 4.10 -3.50
C ASP A 212 18.77 4.75 -2.48
N SER A 213 18.25 5.40 -1.44
CA SER A 213 19.03 6.22 -0.52
C SER A 213 18.24 6.66 0.71
N ALA A 214 18.98 7.05 1.76
CA ALA A 214 18.47 7.72 2.96
C ALA A 214 19.47 8.75 3.51
N ASP A 215 20.00 9.59 2.62
CA ASP A 215 21.00 10.62 2.89
C ASP A 215 20.54 11.63 3.95
N HIS A 216 19.24 11.93 3.97
CA HIS A 216 18.64 12.95 4.84
C HIS A 216 17.90 12.36 6.06
N VAL A 217 18.22 11.13 6.49
CA VAL A 217 17.55 10.47 7.62
C VAL A 217 17.57 11.30 8.90
N ALA A 218 18.66 12.07 9.13
CA ALA A 218 18.78 12.93 10.30
C ALA A 218 17.76 14.08 10.31
N ASP A 219 17.33 14.55 9.13
CA ASP A 219 16.33 15.60 9.00
C ASP A 219 14.94 15.05 9.33
N ALA A 220 14.57 13.88 8.79
CA ALA A 220 13.32 13.18 9.10
C ALA A 220 13.21 12.81 10.60
N ILE A 221 14.31 12.41 11.24
CA ILE A 221 14.36 12.21 12.70
C ILE A 221 14.13 13.53 13.45
N MET A 222 14.71 14.63 12.96
CA MET A 222 14.60 15.93 13.63
C MET A 222 13.17 16.49 13.58
N THR A 223 12.45 16.21 12.50
CA THR A 223 11.04 16.59 12.33
C THR A 223 10.07 15.61 12.98
N GLY A 224 10.56 14.43 13.38
CA GLY A 224 9.78 13.39 14.07
C GLY A 224 9.04 12.46 13.12
N ASP A 225 9.33 12.53 11.82
CA ASP A 225 8.77 11.68 10.76
C ASP A 225 9.47 10.32 10.69
N LEU A 226 10.63 10.18 11.34
CA LEU A 226 11.27 8.90 11.62
C LEU A 226 11.68 8.78 13.09
N PRO A 227 11.76 7.55 13.65
CA PRO A 227 12.15 7.34 15.03
C PRO A 227 13.64 7.63 15.23
N ALA A 228 14.01 8.08 16.43
CA ALA A 228 15.38 8.50 16.73
C ALA A 228 16.42 7.35 16.68
N ASP A 229 15.97 6.10 16.61
CA ASP A 229 16.80 4.90 16.61
C ASP A 229 16.76 4.09 15.31
N VAL A 230 16.36 4.71 14.18
CA VAL A 230 16.56 4.16 12.83
C VAL A 230 18.02 3.73 12.66
N VAL A 231 18.22 2.53 12.13
CA VAL A 231 19.54 1.97 11.87
C VAL A 231 19.83 1.96 10.36
N VAL A 232 20.69 2.87 9.91
CA VAL A 232 21.24 2.81 8.54
C VAL A 232 22.39 1.81 8.52
N VAL A 233 22.16 0.64 7.92
CA VAL A 233 23.16 -0.41 7.73
C VAL A 233 24.17 0.00 6.66
N GLN A 234 23.67 0.47 5.52
CA GLN A 234 24.47 1.00 4.42
C GLN A 234 23.68 2.06 3.64
N ASN A 235 24.39 3.07 3.14
CA ASN A 235 23.84 4.15 2.31
C ASN A 235 24.98 4.81 1.50
N ASP A 236 25.55 4.06 0.57
CA ASP A 236 26.64 4.46 -0.32
C ASP A 236 26.42 4.08 -1.80
N TYR A 237 25.19 3.68 -2.16
CA TYR A 237 24.79 3.41 -3.54
C TYR A 237 25.16 4.57 -4.47
N PRO A 238 25.93 4.34 -5.55
CA PRO A 238 26.44 5.43 -6.41
C PRO A 238 25.40 6.03 -7.38
N GLY A 239 24.13 5.62 -7.29
CA GLY A 239 23.08 5.97 -8.23
C GLY A 239 22.32 7.25 -7.87
N SER A 240 21.00 7.23 -8.05
CA SER A 240 20.15 8.34 -7.60
C SER A 240 20.12 8.35 -6.08
N HIS A 241 20.21 9.54 -5.49
CA HIS A 241 20.01 9.77 -4.07
C HIS A 241 18.76 10.64 -3.90
N SER A 242 17.59 10.07 -4.18
CA SER A 242 16.33 10.82 -4.11
C SER A 242 15.69 10.81 -2.72
N ASP A 243 16.23 10.02 -1.80
CA ASP A 243 15.68 9.70 -0.47
C ASP A 243 14.35 8.94 -0.52
N GLU A 244 14.13 8.11 -1.54
CA GLU A 244 12.95 7.23 -1.65
C GLU A 244 12.85 6.27 -0.45
N GLY A 245 14.01 5.81 0.04
CA GLY A 245 14.09 4.99 1.25
C GLY A 245 13.55 5.69 2.51
N ILE A 246 13.67 7.02 2.61
CA ILE A 246 13.07 7.79 3.71
C ILE A 246 11.56 7.79 3.57
N ALA A 247 11.04 8.07 2.38
CA ALA A 247 9.60 8.06 2.12
C ALA A 247 8.96 6.69 2.41
N MET A 248 9.64 5.60 2.05
CA MET A 248 9.21 4.24 2.42
C MET A 248 9.24 4.01 3.93
N MET A 249 10.30 4.42 4.63
CA MET A 249 10.38 4.29 6.09
C MET A 249 9.33 5.12 6.83
N GLU A 250 8.96 6.30 6.32
CA GLU A 250 7.89 7.14 6.87
C GLU A 250 6.55 6.40 6.82
N ILE A 251 6.22 5.75 5.70
CA ILE A 251 5.02 4.91 5.56
C ILE A 251 5.02 3.78 6.60
N VAL A 252 6.17 3.10 6.78
CA VAL A 252 6.25 2.04 7.79
C VAL A 252 6.06 2.59 9.19
N TYR A 253 6.67 3.73 9.49
CA TYR A 253 6.56 4.37 10.80
C TYR A 253 5.15 4.86 11.12
N ASP A 254 4.40 5.32 10.13
CA ASP A 254 3.00 5.73 10.31
C ASP A 254 2.10 4.57 10.73
N ILE A 255 2.26 3.42 10.09
CA ILE A 255 1.41 2.24 10.36
C ILE A 255 1.89 1.45 11.59
N ALA A 256 3.21 1.29 11.75
CA ALA A 256 3.84 0.49 12.80
C ALA A 256 4.89 1.32 13.57
N PRO A 257 4.47 2.33 14.35
CA PRO A 257 5.39 3.29 14.99
C PRO A 257 6.31 2.70 16.07
N GLY A 258 5.96 1.53 16.62
CA GLY A 258 6.79 0.78 17.56
C GLY A 258 7.81 -0.13 16.89
N ALA A 259 7.68 -0.39 15.59
CA ALA A 259 8.63 -1.23 14.85
C ALA A 259 9.99 -0.54 14.72
N LYS A 260 11.06 -1.32 14.86
CA LYS A 260 12.42 -0.80 14.72
C LYS A 260 12.85 -0.84 13.25
N LEU A 261 13.15 0.34 12.70
CA LEU A 261 13.48 0.48 11.29
C LEU A 261 14.98 0.32 11.03
N TYR A 262 15.28 -0.44 9.97
CA TYR A 262 16.60 -0.60 9.38
C TYR A 262 16.55 -0.16 7.93
N PHE A 263 17.60 0.48 7.45
CA PHE A 263 17.73 0.87 6.05
C PHE A 263 19.01 0.28 5.46
N HIS A 264 18.93 -0.20 4.23
CA HIS A 264 20.06 -0.51 3.38
C HIS A 264 19.81 0.05 1.98
N ASP A 265 20.81 0.62 1.32
CA ASP A 265 20.66 0.96 -0.09
C ASP A 265 20.59 -0.30 -0.98
N CYS A 266 20.12 -0.16 -2.22
CA CYS A 266 19.94 -1.29 -3.13
C CYS A 266 21.24 -1.85 -3.74
N GLY A 267 22.38 -1.21 -3.52
CA GLY A 267 23.65 -1.61 -4.10
C GLY A 267 23.74 -1.41 -5.62
N GLY A 268 24.98 -1.45 -6.14
CA GLY A 268 25.28 -1.13 -7.54
C GLY A 268 24.96 -2.23 -8.56
N ASN A 269 24.58 -3.42 -8.11
CA ASN A 269 24.37 -4.63 -8.93
C ASN A 269 23.63 -5.71 -8.13
N THR A 270 23.21 -6.79 -8.80
CA THR A 270 22.44 -7.89 -8.21
C THR A 270 23.14 -8.59 -7.04
N GLU A 271 24.46 -8.74 -7.06
CA GLU A 271 25.19 -9.33 -5.93
C GLU A 271 25.17 -8.41 -4.71
N ALA A 272 25.38 -7.11 -4.91
CA ALA A 272 25.30 -6.13 -3.84
C ALA A 272 23.88 -6.05 -3.25
N PHE A 273 22.85 -6.26 -4.06
CA PHE A 273 21.46 -6.34 -3.60
C PHE A 273 21.21 -7.60 -2.77
N ASN A 274 21.72 -8.76 -3.20
CA ASN A 274 21.68 -9.99 -2.38
C ASN A 274 22.42 -9.80 -1.04
N ASP A 275 23.57 -9.13 -1.06
CA ASP A 275 24.31 -8.77 0.17
C ASP A 275 23.47 -7.85 1.07
N ALA A 276 22.70 -6.90 0.50
CA ALA A 276 21.80 -6.02 1.25
C ALA A 276 20.70 -6.80 1.97
N ILE A 277 20.03 -7.72 1.26
CA ILE A 277 19.00 -8.61 1.84
C ILE A 277 19.62 -9.44 2.97
N SER A 278 20.74 -10.09 2.70
CA SER A 278 21.47 -10.90 3.68
C SER A 278 21.91 -10.09 4.91
N ALA A 279 22.30 -8.82 4.73
CA ALA A 279 22.70 -7.93 5.81
C ALA A 279 21.52 -7.56 6.74
N LEU A 280 20.33 -7.33 6.17
CA LEU A 280 19.12 -7.07 6.96
C LEU A 280 18.64 -8.31 7.71
N VAL A 281 18.70 -9.49 7.09
CA VAL A 281 18.46 -10.77 7.80
C VAL A 281 19.47 -10.96 8.94
N ALA A 282 20.76 -10.66 8.70
CA ALA A 282 21.79 -10.74 9.74
C ALA A 282 21.61 -9.71 10.87
N ALA A 283 20.97 -8.57 10.59
CA ALA A 283 20.53 -7.60 11.61
C ALA A 283 19.30 -8.10 12.41
N GLY A 284 18.70 -9.21 11.96
CA GLY A 284 17.51 -9.84 12.51
C GLY A 284 16.26 -9.01 12.20
N CYS A 285 16.14 -8.47 10.99
CA CYS A 285 14.87 -7.96 10.48
C CYS A 285 13.89 -9.12 10.30
N ASP A 286 12.68 -8.97 10.82
CA ASP A 286 11.61 -9.96 10.70
C ASP A 286 10.79 -9.69 9.43
N VAL A 287 10.68 -8.43 9.02
CA VAL A 287 10.09 -8.02 7.73
C VAL A 287 11.12 -7.28 6.91
N ILE A 288 11.27 -7.62 5.63
CA ILE A 288 12.12 -6.91 4.67
C ILE A 288 11.24 -6.42 3.53
N VAL A 289 11.37 -5.15 3.16
CA VAL A 289 10.66 -4.56 2.03
C VAL A 289 11.60 -3.87 1.06
N ASP A 290 11.40 -4.13 -0.23
CA ASP A 290 12.11 -3.44 -1.31
C ASP A 290 11.18 -2.93 -2.41
N ASP A 291 11.71 -1.99 -3.19
CA ASP A 291 11.03 -1.43 -4.35
C ASP A 291 11.81 -1.58 -5.67
N ILE A 292 12.83 -2.43 -5.67
CA ILE A 292 13.88 -2.49 -6.67
C ILE A 292 13.57 -3.53 -7.74
N ALA A 293 13.66 -3.14 -9.01
CA ALA A 293 13.51 -4.08 -10.13
C ALA A 293 14.79 -4.12 -10.97
N TRP A 294 15.33 -5.32 -11.16
CA TRP A 294 16.46 -5.55 -12.05
C TRP A 294 15.96 -5.90 -13.45
N LYS A 295 16.02 -4.92 -14.34
CA LYS A 295 15.47 -4.99 -15.72
C LYS A 295 15.92 -6.19 -16.56
N PHE A 296 17.05 -6.81 -16.19
CA PHE A 296 17.69 -7.92 -16.90
C PHE A 296 17.64 -9.23 -16.13
N GLU A 297 16.85 -9.31 -15.05
CA GLU A 297 16.47 -10.60 -14.50
C GLU A 297 15.71 -11.42 -15.56
N PRO A 298 15.86 -12.75 -15.57
CA PRO A 298 15.05 -13.59 -16.45
C PRO A 298 13.55 -13.41 -16.14
N TYR A 299 12.73 -13.30 -17.18
CA TYR A 299 11.27 -13.16 -17.03
C TYR A 299 10.59 -14.52 -16.90
N PHE A 300 11.10 -15.51 -17.64
CA PHE A 300 10.54 -16.87 -17.71
C PHE A 300 11.20 -17.88 -16.74
N GLU A 301 12.08 -17.45 -15.84
CA GLU A 301 12.68 -18.31 -14.82
C GLU A 301 13.24 -17.49 -13.65
N ASP A 302 13.56 -18.16 -12.54
CA ASP A 302 14.14 -17.49 -11.39
C ASP A 302 15.59 -17.06 -11.67
N GLY A 303 15.85 -15.74 -11.68
CA GLY A 303 17.19 -15.17 -11.71
C GLY A 303 17.97 -15.36 -10.40
N GLU A 304 19.19 -14.83 -10.34
CA GLU A 304 20.07 -14.95 -9.16
C GLU A 304 19.44 -14.32 -7.91
N VAL A 305 18.85 -13.13 -8.03
CA VAL A 305 18.16 -12.47 -6.91
C VAL A 305 16.92 -13.23 -6.51
N ALA A 306 16.13 -13.73 -7.47
CA ALA A 306 14.94 -14.53 -7.20
C ALA A 306 15.28 -15.78 -6.38
N ARG A 307 16.31 -16.52 -6.79
CA ARG A 307 16.80 -17.69 -6.06
C ARG A 307 17.33 -17.32 -4.68
N HIS A 308 17.96 -16.16 -4.54
CA HIS A 308 18.44 -15.68 -3.25
C HIS A 308 17.29 -15.35 -2.30
N VAL A 309 16.28 -14.59 -2.76
CA VAL A 309 15.07 -14.26 -1.98
C VAL A 309 14.38 -15.55 -1.54
N GLN A 310 14.13 -16.49 -2.47
CA GLN A 310 13.52 -17.78 -2.13
C GLN A 310 14.34 -18.55 -1.09
N THR A 311 15.68 -18.56 -1.22
CA THR A 311 16.55 -19.23 -0.23
C THR A 311 16.45 -18.56 1.14
N ILE A 312 16.39 -17.23 1.19
CA ILE A 312 16.29 -16.48 2.44
C ILE A 312 14.97 -16.77 3.14
N THR A 313 13.85 -16.76 2.42
CA THR A 313 12.51 -17.02 2.98
C THR A 313 12.35 -18.50 3.36
N ASP A 314 12.97 -19.43 2.64
CA ASP A 314 12.95 -20.86 3.00
C ASP A 314 13.78 -21.20 4.25
N THR A 315 14.79 -20.38 4.57
CA THR A 315 15.79 -20.70 5.61
C THR A 315 15.75 -19.81 6.84
N ASN A 316 14.98 -18.73 6.79
CA ASN A 316 14.83 -17.78 7.88
C ASN A 316 13.34 -17.47 8.03
N ASP A 317 12.92 -17.25 9.28
CA ASP A 317 11.56 -16.82 9.58
C ASP A 317 11.44 -15.32 9.31
N VAL A 318 11.25 -14.94 8.04
CA VAL A 318 11.23 -13.56 7.57
C VAL A 318 10.16 -13.37 6.50
N ILE A 319 9.42 -12.28 6.60
CA ILE A 319 8.48 -11.87 5.55
C ILE A 319 9.23 -10.98 4.57
N TYR A 320 9.27 -11.40 3.30
CA TYR A 320 9.86 -10.60 2.23
C TYR A 320 8.76 -9.96 1.37
N VAL A 321 8.74 -8.63 1.30
CA VAL A 321 7.76 -7.85 0.56
C VAL A 321 8.48 -7.09 -0.56
N SER A 322 7.97 -7.17 -1.78
CA SER A 322 8.48 -6.39 -2.91
C SER A 322 7.36 -5.63 -3.58
N SER A 323 7.66 -4.45 -4.11
CA SER A 323 6.77 -3.78 -5.08
C SER A 323 6.44 -4.75 -6.23
N ALA A 324 5.22 -4.73 -6.77
CA ALA A 324 4.88 -5.52 -7.96
C ALA A 324 5.55 -4.97 -9.23
N GLY A 325 5.87 -3.68 -9.25
CA GLY A 325 6.48 -2.99 -10.38
C GLY A 325 5.49 -2.13 -11.14
N ASN A 326 5.98 -1.16 -11.90
CA ASN A 326 5.17 -0.14 -12.55
C ASN A 326 5.11 -0.33 -14.08
N TYR A 327 4.87 -1.56 -14.54
CA TYR A 327 5.13 -1.97 -15.92
C TYR A 327 3.90 -2.35 -16.74
N ALA A 328 2.70 -2.45 -16.15
CA ALA A 328 1.49 -2.87 -16.87
C ALA A 328 1.22 -2.03 -18.14
N GLY A 329 1.42 -0.72 -18.07
CA GLY A 329 1.26 0.19 -19.20
C GLY A 329 2.45 0.23 -20.17
N THR A 330 3.45 -0.63 -20.00
CA THR A 330 4.73 -0.62 -20.73
C THR A 330 5.21 -2.02 -21.17
N HIS A 331 4.33 -3.00 -21.08
CA HIS A 331 4.61 -4.42 -21.23
C HIS A 331 3.90 -5.02 -22.45
N TYR A 332 4.49 -6.08 -23.01
CA TYR A 332 3.90 -6.96 -24.02
C TYR A 332 4.35 -8.39 -23.77
N GLN A 333 3.43 -9.34 -23.86
CA GLN A 333 3.73 -10.76 -23.98
C GLN A 333 2.92 -11.37 -25.14
N GLY A 334 3.53 -12.30 -25.88
CA GLY A 334 2.84 -13.07 -26.91
C GLY A 334 3.76 -13.99 -27.72
N GLU A 335 3.22 -15.12 -28.18
CA GLU A 335 3.88 -16.05 -29.10
C GLU A 335 4.33 -15.33 -30.38
N TYR A 336 5.54 -15.63 -30.88
CA TYR A 336 5.99 -15.13 -32.17
C TYR A 336 4.96 -15.43 -33.27
N PHE A 337 4.54 -14.37 -33.96
CA PHE A 337 3.58 -14.41 -35.04
C PHE A 337 4.14 -13.70 -36.27
N LYS A 338 4.28 -14.41 -37.39
CA LYS A 338 4.92 -13.85 -38.59
C LYS A 338 4.09 -12.71 -39.19
N ASN A 339 4.71 -11.56 -39.36
CA ASN A 339 4.13 -10.39 -40.03
C ASN A 339 3.98 -10.62 -41.54
N THR A 340 2.74 -10.77 -41.99
CA THR A 340 2.44 -11.03 -43.42
C THR A 340 2.48 -9.80 -44.31
N ASP A 341 2.49 -8.59 -43.73
CA ASP A 341 2.62 -7.34 -44.50
C ASP A 341 4.05 -7.17 -45.06
N TYR A 342 5.03 -7.86 -44.45
CA TYR A 342 6.43 -7.90 -44.85
C TYR A 342 6.88 -9.35 -45.12
N PRO A 343 6.36 -9.99 -46.20
CA PRO A 343 6.50 -11.44 -46.41
C PRO A 343 7.94 -11.92 -46.63
N ASP A 344 8.82 -11.02 -47.08
CA ASP A 344 10.25 -11.30 -47.29
C ASP A 344 11.09 -11.15 -46.00
N SER A 345 10.47 -10.77 -44.88
CA SER A 345 11.08 -10.68 -43.55
C SER A 345 10.61 -11.80 -42.61
N GLU A 346 11.30 -11.96 -41.49
CA GLU A 346 10.85 -12.75 -40.34
C GLU A 346 10.45 -11.84 -39.16
N TRP A 347 9.82 -10.72 -39.47
CA TRP A 347 9.36 -9.78 -38.44
C TRP A 347 8.16 -10.32 -37.68
N HIS A 348 8.16 -10.08 -36.38
CA HIS A 348 7.04 -10.33 -35.48
C HIS A 348 5.91 -9.33 -35.74
N ASP A 349 4.69 -9.81 -35.65
CA ASP A 349 3.46 -9.02 -35.67
C ASP A 349 2.82 -9.06 -34.29
N PHE A 350 3.03 -7.97 -33.55
CA PHE A 350 2.55 -7.83 -32.17
C PHE A 350 1.02 -7.86 -32.07
N SER A 351 0.30 -7.54 -33.16
CA SER A 351 -1.16 -7.49 -33.16
C SER A 351 -1.83 -8.83 -33.55
N HIS A 352 -1.04 -9.86 -33.84
CA HIS A 352 -1.53 -11.20 -34.19
C HIS A 352 -2.54 -11.20 -35.35
N GLY A 353 -2.25 -10.45 -36.42
CA GLY A 353 -3.11 -10.39 -37.59
C GLY A 353 -4.00 -9.15 -37.68
N ALA A 354 -4.11 -8.35 -36.62
CA ALA A 354 -4.90 -7.12 -36.59
C ALA A 354 -4.14 -5.90 -37.15
N ASP A 355 -4.74 -4.71 -37.04
CA ASP A 355 -4.07 -3.46 -37.41
C ASP A 355 -2.98 -3.12 -36.38
N TYR A 356 -1.97 -2.32 -36.80
CA TYR A 356 -0.81 -1.88 -36.00
C TYR A 356 0.18 -3.00 -35.65
N ARG A 357 1.03 -3.40 -36.59
CA ARG A 357 1.91 -4.59 -36.47
C ARG A 357 3.08 -4.51 -35.48
N PHE A 358 3.38 -3.33 -34.93
CA PHE A 358 4.60 -3.09 -34.15
C PHE A 358 4.28 -2.65 -32.71
N LEU A 359 5.31 -2.43 -31.90
CA LEU A 359 5.19 -1.58 -30.70
C LEU A 359 5.71 -0.19 -31.04
N TYR A 360 5.09 0.84 -30.46
CA TYR A 360 5.29 2.22 -30.89
C TYR A 360 5.66 3.11 -29.72
N THR A 361 6.57 4.06 -29.96
CA THR A 361 6.92 5.08 -28.97
C THR A 361 7.12 6.45 -29.63
N HIS A 362 6.71 7.50 -28.94
CA HIS A 362 7.01 8.89 -29.29
C HIS A 362 8.07 9.43 -28.34
N LEU A 363 9.14 10.00 -28.88
CA LEU A 363 10.20 10.62 -28.08
C LEU A 363 10.32 12.10 -28.42
N GLU A 364 10.03 12.98 -27.46
CA GLU A 364 10.38 14.40 -27.56
C GLU A 364 11.90 14.60 -27.51
N PRO A 365 12.45 15.78 -27.86
CA PRO A 365 13.88 16.07 -27.72
C PRO A 365 14.39 15.80 -26.30
N GLY A 366 15.40 14.93 -26.18
CA GLY A 366 15.93 14.46 -24.90
C GLY A 366 15.23 13.22 -24.33
N GLY A 367 14.08 12.83 -24.90
CA GLY A 367 13.38 11.61 -24.57
C GLY A 367 14.14 10.36 -24.95
N SER A 368 14.11 9.38 -24.06
CA SER A 368 14.83 8.13 -24.24
C SER A 368 13.96 6.93 -23.94
N VAL A 369 14.20 5.86 -24.70
CA VAL A 369 13.58 4.57 -24.54
C VAL A 369 14.66 3.50 -24.42
N GLU A 370 14.47 2.61 -23.46
CA GLU A 370 15.18 1.35 -23.35
C GLU A 370 14.14 0.25 -23.50
N ALA A 371 14.26 -0.60 -24.50
CA ALA A 371 13.39 -1.76 -24.66
C ALA A 371 14.22 -3.03 -24.46
N VAL A 372 13.68 -3.96 -23.67
CA VAL A 372 14.30 -5.26 -23.39
C VAL A 372 13.33 -6.32 -23.86
N LEU A 373 13.80 -7.18 -24.77
CA LEU A 373 13.09 -8.36 -25.25
C LEU A 373 13.69 -9.57 -24.54
N GLN A 374 12.85 -10.47 -24.04
CA GLN A 374 13.23 -11.84 -23.72
C GLN A 374 12.32 -12.83 -24.43
N TRP A 375 12.76 -14.08 -24.55
CA TRP A 375 11.92 -15.18 -25.00
C TRP A 375 12.08 -16.40 -24.11
N ASP A 376 11.10 -17.29 -24.11
CA ASP A 376 10.98 -18.42 -23.18
C ASP A 376 11.99 -19.57 -23.41
N ASP A 377 13.20 -19.27 -23.87
CA ASP A 377 14.34 -20.20 -23.85
C ASP A 377 14.99 -20.21 -22.45
N LEU A 378 15.78 -21.26 -22.16
CA LEU A 378 16.55 -21.35 -20.93
C LEU A 378 17.64 -20.27 -20.89
N TRP A 379 17.75 -19.55 -19.78
CA TRP A 379 18.81 -18.58 -19.51
C TRP A 379 20.20 -19.26 -19.58
N GLY A 380 21.14 -18.64 -20.28
CA GLY A 380 22.45 -19.23 -20.62
C GLY A 380 22.41 -20.44 -21.56
N GLY A 381 21.26 -20.78 -22.14
CA GLY A 381 21.05 -21.97 -22.96
C GLY A 381 20.24 -21.74 -24.24
N SER A 382 20.06 -20.49 -24.65
CA SER A 382 19.20 -20.16 -25.78
C SER A 382 19.83 -20.55 -27.12
N GLY A 383 19.05 -21.28 -27.92
CA GLY A 383 19.41 -21.69 -29.29
C GLY A 383 18.48 -21.13 -30.36
N ASN A 384 17.45 -20.38 -29.96
CA ASN A 384 16.67 -19.51 -30.83
C ASN A 384 17.30 -18.12 -30.81
N ASP A 385 17.36 -17.47 -31.97
CA ASP A 385 18.06 -16.20 -32.16
C ASP A 385 17.05 -15.19 -32.69
N TYR A 386 16.80 -14.17 -31.89
CA TYR A 386 15.93 -13.06 -32.22
C TYR A 386 16.75 -11.78 -32.25
N ASN A 387 16.48 -10.91 -33.24
CA ASN A 387 17.01 -9.56 -33.29
C ASN A 387 15.94 -8.56 -32.85
N MET A 388 16.38 -7.43 -32.31
CA MET A 388 15.50 -6.31 -31.99
C MET A 388 16.05 -5.01 -32.57
N GLY A 389 15.19 -4.18 -33.14
CA GLY A 389 15.58 -2.88 -33.70
C GLY A 389 14.54 -1.80 -33.42
N LEU A 390 15.03 -0.57 -33.28
CA LEU A 390 14.21 0.62 -33.19
C LEU A 390 14.36 1.42 -34.49
N TYR A 391 13.25 1.64 -35.18
CA TYR A 391 13.18 2.34 -36.46
C TYR A 391 12.51 3.71 -36.28
N ASP A 392 13.19 4.78 -36.68
CA ASP A 392 12.61 6.14 -36.74
C ASP A 392 11.63 6.21 -37.91
N ALA A 393 10.34 6.20 -37.58
CA ALA A 393 9.26 6.23 -38.56
C ALA A 393 9.04 7.63 -39.15
N THR A 394 9.44 8.68 -38.43
CA THR A 394 9.28 10.08 -38.86
C THR A 394 10.32 10.47 -39.89
N ASN A 395 11.59 10.19 -39.62
CA ASN A 395 12.71 10.58 -40.49
C ASN A 395 13.20 9.44 -41.39
N GLY A 396 12.82 8.20 -41.07
CA GLY A 396 13.23 7.00 -41.79
C GLY A 396 14.64 6.55 -41.42
N GLY A 397 14.75 5.36 -40.82
CA GLY A 397 16.02 4.67 -40.63
C GLY A 397 16.12 3.97 -39.27
N TRP A 398 17.05 3.02 -39.16
CA TRP A 398 17.35 2.36 -37.90
C TRP A 398 18.17 3.28 -37.00
N VAL A 399 17.72 3.46 -35.77
CA VAL A 399 18.40 4.30 -34.76
C VAL A 399 19.04 3.49 -33.65
N ALA A 400 18.56 2.26 -33.43
CA ALA A 400 19.19 1.27 -32.56
C ALA A 400 18.90 -0.14 -33.10
N VAL A 401 19.85 -1.05 -32.95
CA VAL A 401 19.72 -2.47 -33.30
C VAL A 401 20.50 -3.28 -32.29
N SER A 402 19.93 -4.41 -31.89
CA SER A 402 20.53 -5.45 -31.08
C SER A 402 20.38 -6.77 -31.82
N ASN A 403 21.51 -7.45 -32.02
CA ASN A 403 21.64 -8.64 -32.84
C ASN A 403 22.72 -9.57 -32.28
N ASN A 404 22.66 -9.80 -30.97
CA ASN A 404 23.59 -10.71 -30.32
C ASN A 404 23.31 -12.12 -30.82
N ILE A 405 24.32 -12.99 -30.76
CA ILE A 405 24.19 -14.34 -31.28
C ILE A 405 23.80 -15.26 -30.12
N GLN A 406 22.70 -16.00 -30.28
CA GLN A 406 22.33 -17.11 -29.39
C GLN A 406 22.52 -18.44 -30.13
N ASP A 407 23.62 -19.15 -29.81
CA ASP A 407 24.06 -20.36 -30.50
C ASP A 407 23.87 -21.66 -29.68
N GLY A 408 23.05 -21.60 -28.64
CA GLY A 408 22.83 -22.65 -27.65
C GLY A 408 23.53 -22.41 -26.31
N THR A 409 24.23 -21.28 -26.16
CA THR A 409 24.97 -20.91 -24.92
C THR A 409 24.75 -19.47 -24.47
N GLY A 410 23.92 -18.71 -25.19
CA GLY A 410 23.61 -17.32 -24.88
C GLY A 410 22.36 -17.16 -24.03
N ASP A 411 22.21 -15.99 -23.43
CA ASP A 411 20.97 -15.60 -22.74
C ASP A 411 19.90 -15.18 -23.77
N PRO A 412 18.62 -15.52 -23.53
CA PRO A 412 17.53 -15.26 -24.45
C PRO A 412 17.02 -13.82 -24.34
N PHE A 413 17.90 -12.83 -24.55
CA PHE A 413 17.50 -11.43 -24.53
C PHE A 413 18.15 -10.57 -25.60
N GLU A 414 17.43 -9.52 -25.99
CA GLU A 414 17.96 -8.42 -26.77
C GLU A 414 17.63 -7.08 -26.08
N ARG A 415 18.47 -6.07 -26.31
CA ARG A 415 18.29 -4.76 -25.71
C ARG A 415 18.60 -3.64 -26.69
N VAL A 416 17.67 -2.72 -26.85
CA VAL A 416 17.93 -1.45 -27.55
C VAL A 416 17.79 -0.28 -26.58
N TYR A 417 18.70 0.69 -26.72
CA TYR A 417 18.60 1.97 -26.04
C TYR A 417 18.75 3.07 -27.07
N TYR A 418 17.87 4.06 -27.01
CA TYR A 418 17.96 5.24 -27.85
C TYR A 418 17.46 6.48 -27.12
N MET A 419 18.12 7.60 -27.37
CA MET A 419 17.70 8.92 -26.92
C MET A 419 17.56 9.82 -28.14
N ASN A 420 16.41 10.50 -28.27
CA ASN A 420 16.19 11.46 -29.33
C ASN A 420 17.06 12.70 -29.10
N THR A 421 18.16 12.77 -29.84
CA THR A 421 19.09 13.91 -29.84
C THR A 421 18.73 14.96 -30.89
N GLY A 422 17.62 14.77 -31.61
CA GLY A 422 17.07 15.73 -32.55
C GLY A 422 16.46 16.95 -31.86
N ASN A 423 16.02 17.91 -32.67
CA ASN A 423 15.40 19.16 -32.19
C ASN A 423 13.86 19.14 -32.26
N SER A 424 13.25 18.00 -32.58
CA SER A 424 11.81 17.80 -32.67
C SER A 424 11.42 16.40 -32.21
N GLY A 425 10.20 16.25 -31.71
CA GLY A 425 9.61 14.95 -31.42
C GLY A 425 9.52 14.06 -32.68
N ALA A 426 9.62 12.76 -32.46
CA ALA A 426 9.56 11.76 -33.53
C ALA A 426 8.94 10.45 -33.02
N ASP A 427 8.33 9.71 -33.95
CA ASP A 427 7.73 8.41 -33.71
C ASP A 427 8.67 7.29 -34.13
N TYR A 428 8.73 6.25 -33.32
CA TYR A 428 9.60 5.10 -33.50
C TYR A 428 8.81 3.79 -33.41
N TYR A 429 9.23 2.81 -34.20
CA TYR A 429 8.70 1.45 -34.20
C TYR A 429 9.73 0.50 -33.61
N LEU A 430 9.33 -0.28 -32.62
CA LEU A 430 10.10 -1.43 -32.17
C LEU A 430 9.75 -2.62 -33.06
N ILE A 431 10.77 -3.24 -33.65
CA ILE A 431 10.64 -4.36 -34.55
C ILE A 431 11.47 -5.51 -33.97
N VAL A 432 10.85 -6.69 -33.88
CA VAL A 432 11.51 -7.93 -33.51
C VAL A 432 11.55 -8.84 -34.73
N GLU A 433 12.68 -9.48 -34.98
CA GLU A 433 12.89 -10.40 -36.08
C GLU A 433 13.33 -11.75 -35.53
N LYS A 434 12.68 -12.84 -35.96
CA LYS A 434 13.15 -14.19 -35.67
C LYS A 434 14.26 -14.55 -36.66
N TYR A 435 15.50 -14.28 -36.29
CA TYR A 435 16.67 -14.50 -37.15
C TYR A 435 16.91 -15.99 -37.44
N ALA A 436 16.88 -16.83 -36.40
CA ALA A 436 16.99 -18.27 -36.52
C ALA A 436 16.24 -19.00 -35.40
N GLY A 437 15.85 -20.25 -35.65
CA GLY A 437 15.15 -21.07 -34.66
C GLY A 437 13.63 -21.10 -34.85
N GLN A 438 12.94 -21.53 -33.79
CA GLN A 438 11.51 -21.76 -33.73
C GLN A 438 10.77 -20.55 -33.13
N PRO A 439 9.47 -20.39 -33.42
CA PRO A 439 8.61 -19.50 -32.64
C PRO A 439 8.69 -19.82 -31.14
N ARG A 440 8.74 -18.76 -30.34
CA ARG A 440 8.83 -18.73 -28.88
C ARG A 440 7.85 -17.70 -28.33
N GLU A 441 7.52 -17.82 -27.05
CA GLU A 441 6.82 -16.76 -26.33
C GLU A 441 7.78 -15.57 -26.20
N LEU A 442 7.34 -14.37 -26.58
CA LEU A 442 8.15 -13.16 -26.54
C LEU A 442 7.60 -12.24 -25.47
N GLU A 443 8.48 -11.65 -24.68
CA GLU A 443 8.11 -10.69 -23.65
C GLU A 443 8.97 -9.43 -23.77
N VAL A 444 8.33 -8.26 -23.76
CA VAL A 444 8.98 -6.98 -24.00
C VAL A 444 8.57 -5.96 -22.96
N TYR A 445 9.57 -5.32 -22.33
CA TYR A 445 9.39 -4.18 -21.44
C TYR A 445 9.99 -2.92 -22.02
N PHE A 446 9.27 -1.81 -21.89
CA PHE A 446 9.75 -0.47 -22.21
C PHE A 446 10.04 0.34 -20.95
N PHE A 447 11.28 0.79 -20.81
CA PHE A 447 11.70 1.74 -19.79
C PHE A 447 11.91 3.12 -20.43
N CYS A 448 10.85 3.92 -20.41
CA CYS A 448 10.84 5.27 -20.96
C CYS A 448 11.28 6.31 -19.94
N ARG A 449 12.06 7.32 -20.38
CA ARG A 449 12.49 8.47 -19.56
C ARG A 449 12.39 9.76 -20.39
N ASN A 450 12.33 10.91 -19.70
CA ASN A 450 12.44 12.25 -20.29
C ASN A 450 11.40 12.59 -21.38
N GLN A 451 10.10 12.70 -21.08
CA GLN A 451 9.08 13.02 -22.11
C GLN A 451 9.06 11.99 -23.27
N ALA A 452 9.21 10.71 -22.92
CA ALA A 452 8.97 9.58 -23.79
C ALA A 452 7.57 9.02 -23.51
N TYR A 453 6.84 8.71 -24.57
CA TYR A 453 5.46 8.23 -24.50
C TYR A 453 5.33 6.92 -25.28
N LEU A 454 4.56 5.97 -24.75
CA LEU A 454 4.22 4.74 -25.43
C LEU A 454 2.80 4.83 -25.97
N TYR A 455 2.59 4.25 -27.15
CA TYR A 455 1.24 4.00 -27.62
C TYR A 455 0.75 2.69 -27.02
N THR A 456 -0.51 2.65 -26.62
CA THR A 456 -1.11 1.48 -25.98
C THR A 456 -1.44 0.34 -26.94
N ASN A 457 -1.25 0.56 -28.25
CA ASN A 457 -1.46 -0.47 -29.26
C ASN A 457 -0.59 -1.70 -28.97
N ASN A 458 -1.25 -2.84 -28.82
CA ASN A 458 -0.66 -4.14 -28.50
C ASN A 458 0.00 -4.26 -27.13
N LEU A 459 0.02 -3.23 -26.28
CA LEU A 459 0.51 -3.41 -24.91
C LEU A 459 -0.45 -4.31 -24.12
N VAL A 460 0.11 -5.12 -23.23
CA VAL A 460 -0.60 -6.12 -22.42
C VAL A 460 -0.22 -5.92 -20.96
N SER A 461 -1.21 -5.69 -20.09
CA SER A 461 -0.96 -5.54 -18.65
C SER A 461 -0.74 -6.88 -17.95
N GLU A 462 -1.40 -7.93 -18.43
CA GLU A 462 -1.24 -9.31 -17.94
C GLU A 462 0.22 -9.75 -18.09
N ASP A 463 0.72 -10.53 -17.13
CA ASP A 463 2.10 -11.04 -17.06
C ASP A 463 3.20 -9.98 -16.94
N SER A 464 2.89 -8.80 -16.38
CA SER A 464 3.86 -7.71 -16.23
C SER A 464 4.67 -7.74 -14.92
N VAL A 465 4.47 -8.77 -14.09
CA VAL A 465 5.22 -8.99 -12.83
C VAL A 465 6.34 -10.00 -13.10
N PHE A 466 7.60 -9.57 -12.99
CA PHE A 466 8.77 -10.41 -13.28
C PHE A 466 9.87 -10.28 -12.21
N GLY A 467 10.82 -11.20 -12.24
CA GLY A 467 12.01 -11.16 -11.38
C GLY A 467 11.76 -11.68 -9.96
N HIS A 468 12.59 -11.27 -9.00
CA HIS A 468 12.58 -11.83 -7.64
C HIS A 468 11.26 -11.69 -6.86
N ARG A 469 10.42 -10.71 -7.21
CA ARG A 469 9.07 -10.55 -6.62
C ARG A 469 8.09 -11.67 -7.01
N THR A 470 8.41 -12.48 -8.02
CA THR A 470 7.51 -13.55 -8.48
C THR A 470 7.70 -14.84 -7.70
N VAL A 471 8.76 -14.97 -6.90
CA VAL A 471 9.02 -16.21 -6.17
C VAL A 471 7.93 -16.47 -5.13
N PRO A 472 7.56 -17.74 -4.87
CA PRO A 472 6.54 -18.07 -3.88
C PRO A 472 6.77 -17.47 -2.50
N GLY A 473 8.03 -17.38 -2.05
CA GLY A 473 8.38 -16.82 -0.74
C GLY A 473 8.27 -15.29 -0.60
N ALA A 474 8.03 -14.55 -1.68
CA ALA A 474 7.92 -13.09 -1.66
C ALA A 474 6.47 -12.64 -1.84
N LEU A 475 6.05 -11.62 -1.08
CA LEU A 475 4.77 -10.93 -1.29
C LEU A 475 4.97 -9.78 -2.27
N ALA A 476 4.49 -9.93 -3.51
CA ALA A 476 4.44 -8.88 -4.51
C ALA A 476 3.22 -7.99 -4.28
N VAL A 477 3.45 -6.68 -4.20
CA VAL A 477 2.42 -5.71 -3.81
C VAL A 477 1.98 -4.82 -4.97
N GLY A 478 0.72 -4.97 -5.40
CA GLY A 478 0.05 -4.10 -6.35
C GLY A 478 -0.32 -2.74 -5.75
N ALA A 479 -0.72 -1.78 -6.58
CA ALA A 479 -1.00 -0.40 -6.16
C ALA A 479 -2.39 0.09 -6.58
N VAL A 480 -3.13 0.64 -5.63
CA VAL A 480 -4.36 1.43 -5.86
C VAL A 480 -4.21 2.85 -5.33
N HIS A 481 -5.06 3.77 -5.77
CA HIS A 481 -5.06 5.13 -5.24
C HIS A 481 -5.92 5.23 -3.97
N PRO A 482 -5.50 5.92 -2.90
CA PRO A 482 -6.27 5.99 -1.64
C PRO A 482 -7.68 6.59 -1.82
N ALA A 483 -7.82 7.57 -2.73
CA ALA A 483 -9.13 8.17 -3.04
C ALA A 483 -10.06 7.29 -3.91
N ASN A 484 -9.54 6.21 -4.51
CA ASN A 484 -10.34 5.28 -5.32
C ASN A 484 -9.72 3.86 -5.26
N PRO A 485 -9.79 3.19 -4.11
CA PRO A 485 -9.10 1.91 -3.90
C PRO A 485 -9.66 0.77 -4.76
N GLU A 486 -10.88 0.90 -5.29
CA GLU A 486 -11.50 -0.08 -6.19
C GLU A 486 -10.93 -0.04 -7.63
N GLN A 487 -10.00 0.88 -7.92
CA GLN A 487 -9.37 1.00 -9.23
C GLN A 487 -7.86 0.80 -9.13
N ILE A 488 -7.39 -0.30 -9.72
CA ILE A 488 -5.96 -0.56 -9.89
C ILE A 488 -5.27 0.61 -10.61
N ALA A 489 -4.11 1.01 -10.11
CA ALA A 489 -3.30 2.01 -10.79
C ALA A 489 -2.88 1.49 -12.17
N SER A 490 -3.00 2.33 -13.20
CA SER A 490 -2.74 1.91 -14.59
C SER A 490 -1.31 1.41 -14.84
N TYR A 491 -0.38 1.78 -13.97
CA TYR A 491 1.01 1.32 -14.02
C TYR A 491 1.24 0.03 -13.21
N SER A 492 0.37 -0.31 -12.25
CA SER A 492 0.59 -1.44 -11.35
C SER A 492 0.63 -2.73 -12.16
N SER A 493 1.75 -3.45 -12.06
CA SER A 493 1.94 -4.70 -12.78
C SER A 493 0.93 -5.74 -12.31
N GLN A 494 0.49 -6.59 -13.24
CA GLN A 494 -0.57 -7.57 -13.06
C GLN A 494 -0.05 -8.95 -13.41
N GLY A 495 -0.59 -9.95 -12.72
CA GLY A 495 -0.27 -11.34 -12.98
C GLY A 495 -0.93 -11.90 -14.24
N PRO A 496 -0.85 -13.23 -14.42
CA PRO A 496 -0.01 -14.14 -13.64
C PRO A 496 1.49 -13.82 -13.79
N SER A 497 2.39 -14.60 -13.19
CA SER A 497 3.78 -14.64 -13.66
C SER A 497 4.05 -15.99 -14.31
N THR A 498 4.37 -15.98 -15.60
CA THR A 498 4.62 -17.19 -16.38
C THR A 498 6.09 -17.61 -16.29
N ILE A 499 6.33 -18.79 -15.72
CA ILE A 499 7.64 -19.42 -15.60
C ILE A 499 7.72 -20.60 -16.57
N ALA A 500 8.77 -20.67 -17.37
CA ALA A 500 9.06 -21.77 -18.28
C ALA A 500 10.09 -22.77 -17.71
N TYR A 501 11.02 -22.31 -16.86
CA TYR A 501 12.09 -23.12 -16.30
C TYR A 501 12.22 -23.01 -14.77
N PRO A 502 12.67 -24.09 -14.09
CA PRO A 502 13.09 -25.38 -14.64
C PRO A 502 11.94 -26.27 -15.12
N GLN A 503 10.71 -25.94 -14.74
CA GLN A 503 9.48 -26.54 -15.25
C GLN A 503 8.44 -25.44 -15.45
N PRO A 504 7.50 -25.61 -16.40
CA PRO A 504 6.43 -24.65 -16.60
C PRO A 504 5.56 -24.49 -15.36
N GLU A 505 5.37 -23.26 -14.91
CA GLU A 505 4.58 -22.87 -13.74
C GLU A 505 3.89 -21.53 -14.03
N ILE A 506 2.66 -21.38 -13.55
CA ILE A 506 1.95 -20.11 -13.53
C ILE A 506 1.86 -19.71 -12.07
N ARG A 507 2.49 -18.60 -11.70
CA ARG A 507 2.50 -18.10 -10.32
C ARG A 507 1.42 -17.05 -10.12
N ASN A 508 0.71 -17.17 -9.00
CA ASN A 508 -0.31 -16.25 -8.57
C ASN A 508 0.34 -14.98 -8.03
N LYS A 509 0.37 -13.92 -8.86
CA LYS A 509 0.90 -12.59 -8.51
C LYS A 509 -0.02 -11.48 -9.08
N PRO A 510 0.06 -10.23 -8.59
CA PRO A 510 0.59 -9.89 -7.26
C PRO A 510 -0.16 -10.64 -6.16
N ASP A 511 0.42 -10.77 -4.96
CA ASP A 511 -0.22 -11.49 -3.85
C ASP A 511 -1.29 -10.62 -3.19
N ILE A 512 -1.02 -9.32 -3.05
CA ILE A 512 -1.87 -8.38 -2.33
C ILE A 512 -1.69 -6.97 -2.87
N THR A 513 -2.58 -6.06 -2.50
CA THR A 513 -2.56 -4.66 -2.94
C THR A 513 -2.38 -3.71 -1.75
N GLY A 514 -1.51 -2.71 -1.94
CA GLY A 514 -1.34 -1.55 -1.06
C GLY A 514 -1.80 -0.26 -1.73
N VAL A 515 -1.68 0.88 -1.04
CA VAL A 515 -2.00 2.20 -1.62
C VAL A 515 -0.78 2.94 -2.16
N ALA A 516 -1.00 3.80 -3.15
CA ALA A 516 0.01 4.70 -3.72
C ALA A 516 -0.62 6.06 -4.05
N GLY A 517 0.20 7.10 -4.11
CA GLY A 517 -0.26 8.49 -4.21
C GLY A 517 -0.52 9.11 -2.84
N VAL A 518 0.28 8.72 -1.85
CA VAL A 518 0.16 9.16 -0.46
C VAL A 518 1.10 10.31 -0.14
N GLN A 519 0.77 11.08 0.88
CA GLN A 519 1.62 12.14 1.38
C GLN A 519 2.78 11.57 2.18
N VAL A 520 3.97 12.12 1.93
CA VAL A 520 5.21 11.94 2.68
C VAL A 520 5.83 13.31 2.88
N THR A 521 6.88 13.42 3.70
CA THR A 521 7.48 14.73 4.01
C THR A 521 8.16 15.39 2.81
N GLY A 522 8.59 14.59 1.84
CA GLY A 522 9.46 15.06 0.75
C GLY A 522 10.87 15.40 1.23
N THR A 523 11.33 14.78 2.33
CA THR A 523 12.69 14.91 2.85
C THR A 523 13.72 14.69 1.72
N GLY A 524 14.81 15.47 1.72
CA GLY A 524 15.80 15.45 0.62
C GLY A 524 15.33 16.09 -0.68
N GLY A 525 14.08 16.58 -0.75
CA GLY A 525 13.45 17.04 -1.98
C GLY A 525 12.74 15.93 -2.75
N PHE A 526 12.45 14.80 -2.09
CA PHE A 526 11.68 13.70 -2.66
C PHE A 526 10.29 14.18 -3.15
N PRO A 527 9.78 13.67 -4.29
CA PRO A 527 8.49 14.10 -4.82
C PRO A 527 7.31 13.81 -3.88
N VAL A 528 6.37 14.75 -3.81
CA VAL A 528 5.13 14.61 -3.05
C VAL A 528 3.95 14.96 -3.97
N PRO A 529 2.90 14.11 -4.06
CA PRO A 529 2.71 12.83 -3.36
C PRO A 529 3.64 11.71 -3.85
N PHE A 530 3.82 10.67 -3.03
CA PHE A 530 4.59 9.47 -3.36
C PHE A 530 3.71 8.45 -4.10
N TYR A 531 4.02 8.20 -5.37
CA TYR A 531 3.32 7.25 -6.25
C TYR A 531 4.19 6.05 -6.61
N GLY A 532 3.55 5.01 -7.15
CA GLY A 532 4.20 3.78 -7.57
C GLY A 532 3.92 2.64 -6.61
N THR A 533 4.11 1.40 -7.08
CA THR A 533 4.11 0.21 -6.21
C THR A 533 5.18 0.29 -5.11
N SER A 534 6.22 1.13 -5.29
CA SER A 534 7.19 1.54 -4.26
C SER A 534 6.54 2.19 -3.03
N ALA A 535 5.43 2.91 -3.19
CA ALA A 535 4.65 3.43 -2.08
C ALA A 535 3.75 2.35 -1.47
N SER A 536 3.28 1.38 -2.24
CA SER A 536 2.35 0.34 -1.77
C SER A 536 3.01 -0.77 -0.95
N ALA A 537 4.19 -1.24 -1.37
CA ALA A 537 4.94 -2.27 -0.66
C ALA A 537 5.21 -1.95 0.83
N PRO A 538 5.69 -0.76 1.23
CA PRO A 538 5.94 -0.45 2.63
C PRO A 538 4.65 -0.42 3.49
N HIS A 539 3.48 -0.14 2.92
CA HIS A 539 2.22 -0.26 3.66
C HIS A 539 1.97 -1.72 4.08
N VAL A 540 2.09 -2.67 3.14
CA VAL A 540 1.90 -4.10 3.43
C VAL A 540 2.95 -4.61 4.41
N ALA A 541 4.21 -4.20 4.25
CA ALA A 541 5.28 -4.54 5.19
C ALA A 541 5.00 -4.01 6.61
N ALA A 542 4.45 -2.81 6.72
CA ALA A 542 4.08 -2.22 8.00
C ALA A 542 2.88 -2.92 8.65
N ILE A 543 1.89 -3.33 7.85
CA ILE A 543 0.75 -4.13 8.32
C ILE A 543 1.25 -5.49 8.81
N ALA A 544 2.17 -6.13 8.08
CA ALA A 544 2.79 -7.38 8.51
C ALA A 544 3.50 -7.20 9.86
N ALA A 545 4.28 -6.14 10.02
CA ALA A 545 4.95 -5.84 11.30
C ALA A 545 3.96 -5.55 12.44
N LEU A 546 2.89 -4.81 12.16
CA LEU A 546 1.84 -4.52 13.12
C LEU A 546 1.13 -5.81 13.57
N THR A 547 0.72 -6.66 12.63
CA THR A 547 0.06 -7.94 12.89
C THR A 547 0.98 -8.91 13.63
N TRP A 548 2.25 -9.03 13.21
CA TRP A 548 3.21 -9.93 13.85
C TRP A 548 3.52 -9.52 15.30
N SER A 549 3.52 -8.21 15.58
CA SER A 549 3.72 -7.74 16.97
C SER A 549 2.63 -8.21 17.94
N ALA A 550 1.46 -8.59 17.44
CA ALA A 550 0.36 -9.14 18.22
C ALA A 550 0.45 -10.65 18.46
N ALA A 551 1.20 -11.36 17.62
CA ALA A 551 1.39 -12.81 17.68
C ALA A 551 2.86 -13.19 17.43
N PRO A 552 3.79 -12.79 18.32
CA PRO A 552 5.23 -13.04 18.15
C PRO A 552 5.62 -14.53 18.17
N GLU A 553 4.70 -15.41 18.57
CA GLU A 553 4.85 -16.87 18.50
C GLU A 553 4.60 -17.46 17.11
N LYS A 554 3.92 -16.72 16.21
CA LYS A 554 3.67 -17.15 14.83
C LYS A 554 4.89 -16.95 13.96
N THR A 555 4.97 -17.77 12.92
CA THR A 555 5.94 -17.65 11.83
C THR A 555 5.54 -16.56 10.83
N GLY A 556 6.50 -16.08 10.05
CA GLY A 556 6.27 -15.10 8.99
C GLY A 556 5.31 -15.60 7.91
N ASP A 557 5.33 -16.92 7.62
CA ASP A 557 4.40 -17.54 6.68
C ASP A 557 2.96 -17.51 7.21
N GLU A 558 2.74 -17.81 8.49
CA GLU A 558 1.42 -17.72 9.12
C GLU A 558 0.90 -16.28 9.13
N ILE A 559 1.76 -15.30 9.44
CA ILE A 559 1.38 -13.88 9.41
C ILE A 559 1.07 -13.44 7.98
N SER A 560 1.87 -13.86 7.00
CA SER A 560 1.61 -13.57 5.58
C SER A 560 0.26 -14.14 5.17
N GLN A 561 -0.05 -15.37 5.57
CA GLN A 561 -1.34 -16.00 5.28
C GLN A 561 -2.51 -15.25 5.92
N VAL A 562 -2.38 -14.79 7.17
CA VAL A 562 -3.38 -13.94 7.82
C VAL A 562 -3.62 -12.67 6.98
N LEU A 563 -2.57 -11.99 6.54
CA LEU A 563 -2.69 -10.80 5.70
C LEU A 563 -3.46 -11.06 4.40
N LEU A 564 -3.24 -12.21 3.76
CA LEU A 564 -3.92 -12.60 2.52
C LEU A 564 -5.39 -12.98 2.78
N ASP A 565 -5.67 -13.74 3.84
CA ASP A 565 -7.02 -14.21 4.16
C ASP A 565 -7.94 -13.09 4.66
N THR A 566 -7.38 -12.07 5.28
CA THR A 566 -8.12 -10.92 5.81
C THR A 566 -8.12 -9.71 4.89
N ALA A 567 -7.50 -9.79 3.71
CA ALA A 567 -7.49 -8.70 2.75
C ALA A 567 -8.93 -8.35 2.33
N GLN A 568 -9.18 -7.06 2.14
CA GLN A 568 -10.42 -6.59 1.54
C GLN A 568 -10.42 -6.97 0.05
N ASP A 569 -11.21 -7.98 -0.28
CA ASP A 569 -11.45 -8.44 -1.64
C ASP A 569 -11.82 -7.28 -2.60
N LEU A 570 -11.07 -7.18 -3.69
CA LEU A 570 -11.27 -6.19 -4.76
C LEU A 570 -11.35 -6.91 -6.10
N GLY A 571 -12.24 -6.45 -6.99
CA GLY A 571 -12.36 -7.05 -8.31
C GLY A 571 -13.18 -8.33 -8.30
N THR A 572 -12.58 -9.46 -8.69
CA THR A 572 -13.25 -10.76 -8.73
C THR A 572 -13.15 -11.44 -7.38
N PRO A 573 -14.24 -12.00 -6.80
CA PRO A 573 -14.17 -12.59 -5.48
C PRO A 573 -13.09 -13.66 -5.31
N GLY A 574 -12.25 -13.47 -4.30
CA GLY A 574 -11.07 -14.28 -4.00
C GLY A 574 -9.84 -13.76 -4.74
N PHE A 575 -8.85 -14.64 -4.92
CA PHE A 575 -7.65 -14.25 -5.65
C PHE A 575 -7.96 -13.89 -7.12
N ASP A 576 -7.45 -12.74 -7.58
CA ASP A 576 -7.35 -12.40 -9.00
C ASP A 576 -5.99 -11.79 -9.37
N TYR A 577 -5.65 -11.86 -10.66
CA TYR A 577 -4.33 -11.41 -11.16
C TYR A 577 -4.16 -9.89 -11.22
N ILE A 578 -5.18 -9.10 -10.83
CA ILE A 578 -5.13 -7.64 -10.84
C ILE A 578 -4.84 -7.12 -9.43
N TYR A 579 -5.58 -7.62 -8.43
CA TYR A 579 -5.53 -7.16 -7.05
C TYR A 579 -4.87 -8.16 -6.08
N GLY A 580 -4.58 -9.38 -6.53
CA GLY A 580 -4.18 -10.47 -5.66
C GLY A 580 -5.36 -10.92 -4.79
N TYR A 581 -5.13 -11.07 -3.50
CA TYR A 581 -6.18 -11.30 -2.50
C TYR A 581 -7.00 -10.03 -2.15
N GLY A 582 -6.60 -8.86 -2.67
CA GLY A 582 -7.29 -7.60 -2.44
C GLY A 582 -6.43 -6.55 -1.72
N LEU A 583 -7.08 -5.53 -1.18
CA LEU A 583 -6.42 -4.47 -0.42
C LEU A 583 -6.10 -4.96 0.99
N ALA A 584 -4.84 -4.81 1.43
CA ALA A 584 -4.46 -5.18 2.79
C ALA A 584 -5.31 -4.44 3.85
N ASP A 585 -5.78 -5.15 4.88
CA ASP A 585 -6.60 -4.58 5.96
C ASP A 585 -5.99 -4.93 7.31
N ALA A 586 -5.40 -3.94 7.98
CA ALA A 586 -4.73 -4.11 9.26
C ALA A 586 -5.70 -4.47 10.39
N PHE A 587 -6.93 -3.96 10.32
CA PHE A 587 -7.92 -4.20 11.37
C PHE A 587 -8.43 -5.63 11.31
N GLU A 588 -8.76 -6.13 10.11
CA GLU A 588 -9.22 -7.51 9.97
C GLU A 588 -8.08 -8.50 10.27
N ALA A 589 -6.84 -8.21 9.85
CA ALA A 589 -5.67 -9.03 10.18
C ALA A 589 -5.47 -9.16 11.70
N LEU A 590 -5.50 -8.05 12.44
CA LEU A 590 -5.40 -8.08 13.90
C LEU A 590 -6.65 -8.68 14.56
N SER A 591 -7.84 -8.51 13.97
CA SER A 591 -9.05 -9.15 14.47
C SER A 591 -8.94 -10.68 14.41
N GLU A 592 -8.43 -11.22 13.31
CA GLU A 592 -8.20 -12.66 13.11
C GLU A 592 -7.16 -13.21 14.10
N ILE A 593 -6.06 -12.49 14.32
CA ILE A 593 -5.08 -12.86 15.36
C ILE A 593 -5.72 -12.90 16.74
N GLN A 594 -6.54 -11.89 17.08
CA GLN A 594 -7.17 -11.80 18.39
C GLN A 594 -8.32 -12.80 18.57
N SER A 595 -9.05 -13.15 17.52
CA SER A 595 -10.08 -14.19 17.58
C SER A 595 -9.49 -15.57 17.78
N ASN A 596 -8.27 -15.82 17.31
CA ASN A 596 -7.54 -17.08 17.50
C ASN A 596 -6.59 -17.07 18.71
N SER A 597 -6.53 -15.97 19.47
CA SER A 597 -5.67 -15.86 20.65
C SER A 597 -6.28 -16.59 21.84
N VAL A 598 -5.60 -17.65 22.30
CA VAL A 598 -5.99 -18.38 23.51
C VAL A 598 -5.42 -17.73 24.77
N ILE A 599 -6.17 -17.76 25.88
CA ILE A 599 -5.73 -17.15 27.15
C ILE A 599 -5.42 -18.20 28.23
N PRO A 600 -4.59 -17.89 29.25
CA PRO A 600 -4.33 -18.85 30.31
C PRO A 600 -5.61 -19.28 31.02
N LEU A 601 -5.87 -20.59 31.05
CA LEU A 601 -6.98 -21.14 31.83
C LEU A 601 -6.83 -20.80 33.33
N PRO A 602 -7.94 -20.76 34.10
CA PRO A 602 -7.87 -20.39 35.50
C PRO A 602 -6.91 -21.28 36.30
N GLY A 603 -5.85 -20.66 36.84
CA GLY A 603 -4.81 -21.37 37.60
C GLY A 603 -3.54 -21.67 36.81
N CYS A 604 -3.54 -21.43 35.50
CA CYS A 604 -2.38 -21.52 34.62
C CYS A 604 -1.69 -20.16 34.51
N THR A 605 -0.38 -20.18 34.30
CA THR A 605 0.42 -18.95 34.06
C THR A 605 0.67 -18.70 32.59
N ASN A 606 0.66 -19.75 31.78
CA ASN A 606 0.88 -19.69 30.34
C ASN A 606 -0.45 -19.96 29.61
N PRO A 607 -0.66 -19.38 28.43
CA PRO A 607 -1.77 -19.76 27.58
C PRO A 607 -1.60 -21.21 27.08
N PRO A 608 -2.69 -21.87 26.67
CA PRO A 608 -2.64 -23.13 25.95
C PRO A 608 -1.64 -23.07 24.79
N LEU A 609 -1.00 -24.20 24.48
CA LEU A 609 -0.11 -24.33 23.33
C LEU A 609 -0.64 -25.39 22.36
N ASP A 610 -0.33 -25.21 21.08
CA ASP A 610 -0.51 -26.14 19.97
C ASP A 610 0.89 -26.72 19.62
N PRO A 611 1.27 -27.88 20.17
CA PRO A 611 2.62 -28.42 20.00
C PRO A 611 2.91 -28.99 18.62
N ASP A 612 1.89 -29.34 17.82
CA ASP A 612 2.04 -29.96 16.50
C ASP A 612 1.53 -29.10 15.32
N GLN A 613 1.07 -27.89 15.63
CA GLN A 613 0.72 -26.81 14.70
C GLN A 613 -0.46 -27.16 13.78
N ASP A 614 -1.43 -27.92 14.28
CA ASP A 614 -2.62 -28.29 13.50
C ASP A 614 -3.83 -27.36 13.74
N GLY A 615 -3.68 -26.38 14.63
CA GLY A 615 -4.69 -25.40 15.03
C GLY A 615 -5.47 -25.79 16.29
N LEU A 616 -5.24 -26.98 16.85
CA LEU A 616 -5.83 -27.44 18.10
C LEU A 616 -4.81 -27.30 19.25
N PHE A 617 -5.30 -26.92 20.43
CA PHE A 617 -4.43 -26.54 21.55
C PHE A 617 -4.43 -27.62 22.63
N GLU A 618 -3.69 -28.71 22.40
CA GLU A 618 -3.71 -29.88 23.29
C GLU A 618 -2.98 -29.64 24.61
N ASP A 619 -1.96 -28.79 24.63
CA ASP A 619 -1.27 -28.41 25.86
C ASP A 619 -2.03 -27.28 26.56
N VAL A 620 -3.18 -27.64 27.12
CA VAL A 620 -4.14 -26.73 27.74
C VAL A 620 -3.55 -25.96 28.93
N ASN A 621 -2.51 -26.49 29.58
CA ASN A 621 -1.86 -25.82 30.71
C ASN A 621 -0.64 -24.97 30.30
N GLY A 622 -0.15 -25.13 29.08
CA GLY A 622 0.94 -24.36 28.48
C GLY A 622 2.31 -24.65 29.10
N ASP A 623 2.57 -25.86 29.59
CA ASP A 623 3.87 -26.26 30.17
C ASP A 623 4.85 -26.84 29.14
N GLY A 624 4.45 -26.88 27.87
CA GLY A 624 5.19 -27.38 26.73
C GLY A 624 5.06 -28.90 26.53
N VAL A 625 4.14 -29.57 27.24
CA VAL A 625 3.96 -31.03 27.14
C VAL A 625 2.49 -31.41 27.20
N PHE A 626 1.94 -31.91 26.09
CA PHE A 626 0.62 -32.54 26.12
C PHE A 626 0.62 -33.79 27.02
N SER A 627 -0.19 -33.74 28.07
CA SER A 627 -0.20 -34.72 29.15
C SER A 627 -1.61 -35.02 29.67
N PHE A 628 -1.69 -36.01 30.58
CA PHE A 628 -2.94 -36.26 31.31
C PHE A 628 -3.36 -35.07 32.21
N GLY A 629 -2.44 -34.16 32.52
CA GLY A 629 -2.73 -32.90 33.21
C GLY A 629 -3.67 -32.01 32.38
N ASP A 630 -3.41 -31.93 31.08
CA ASP A 630 -4.16 -31.10 30.11
C ASP A 630 -5.56 -31.63 29.91
N ILE A 631 -5.71 -32.94 29.70
CA ILE A 631 -7.03 -33.56 29.56
C ILE A 631 -7.89 -33.33 30.80
N ARG A 632 -7.27 -33.42 31.98
CA ARG A 632 -7.98 -33.16 33.25
C ARG A 632 -8.40 -31.69 33.34
N LEU A 633 -7.53 -30.78 32.94
CA LEU A 633 -7.79 -29.35 32.98
C LEU A 633 -8.85 -28.94 31.95
N PHE A 634 -8.76 -29.46 30.73
CA PHE A 634 -9.79 -29.34 29.71
C PHE A 634 -11.15 -29.82 30.22
N PHE A 635 -11.21 -31.04 30.78
CA PHE A 635 -12.43 -31.58 31.37
C PHE A 635 -12.98 -30.74 32.54
N GLU A 636 -12.14 -29.97 33.22
CA GLU A 636 -12.57 -29.08 34.30
C GLU A 636 -13.25 -27.79 33.77
N TYR A 637 -12.92 -27.36 32.55
CA TYR A 637 -13.33 -26.07 32.00
C TYR A 637 -14.11 -26.11 30.67
N TYR A 638 -14.24 -27.29 30.03
CA TYR A 638 -14.86 -27.45 28.70
C TYR A 638 -16.33 -27.01 28.60
N ASP A 639 -17.11 -27.06 29.68
CA ASP A 639 -18.56 -26.86 29.60
C ASP A 639 -19.03 -25.44 29.93
N VAL A 640 -18.15 -24.59 30.47
CA VAL A 640 -18.50 -23.24 30.92
C VAL A 640 -17.44 -22.20 30.57
N TRP A 641 -16.18 -22.45 30.88
CA TRP A 641 -15.17 -21.41 30.77
C TRP A 641 -14.60 -21.33 29.36
N ILE A 642 -14.16 -22.45 28.79
CA ILE A 642 -13.62 -22.50 27.42
C ILE A 642 -14.65 -21.98 26.41
N PRO A 643 -15.92 -22.42 26.38
CA PRO A 643 -16.90 -21.89 25.42
C PRO A 643 -17.22 -20.40 25.57
N ALA A 644 -16.83 -19.77 26.68
CA ALA A 644 -17.14 -18.39 26.98
C ALA A 644 -15.93 -17.44 26.90
N ASN A 645 -14.71 -17.98 26.83
CA ASN A 645 -13.49 -17.18 26.92
C ASN A 645 -12.41 -17.59 25.91
N GLU A 646 -12.55 -18.74 25.26
CA GLU A 646 -11.59 -19.26 24.29
C GLU A 646 -12.24 -19.39 22.90
N PRO A 647 -11.44 -19.37 21.82
CA PRO A 647 -11.90 -19.66 20.46
C PRO A 647 -12.37 -21.12 20.39
N ILE A 648 -13.53 -21.38 19.80
CA ILE A 648 -14.11 -22.73 19.78
C ILE A 648 -13.26 -23.65 18.90
N GLU A 649 -12.84 -23.15 17.75
CA GLU A 649 -11.99 -23.83 16.78
C GLU A 649 -10.71 -24.41 17.40
N CYS A 650 -10.07 -23.70 18.33
CA CYS A 650 -8.85 -24.15 19.01
C CYS A 650 -9.05 -25.36 19.95
N PHE A 651 -10.29 -25.68 20.29
CA PHE A 651 -10.63 -26.71 21.29
C PHE A 651 -11.70 -27.70 20.80
N ASP A 652 -12.10 -27.62 19.52
CA ASP A 652 -13.08 -28.48 18.86
C ASP A 652 -12.43 -29.77 18.33
N PHE A 653 -11.84 -30.55 19.25
CA PHE A 653 -11.08 -31.77 18.94
C PHE A 653 -11.89 -32.84 18.21
N ASP A 654 -13.23 -32.80 18.22
CA ASP A 654 -14.06 -33.74 17.47
C ASP A 654 -14.67 -33.17 16.17
N GLY A 655 -14.38 -31.90 15.85
CA GLY A 655 -14.72 -31.22 14.59
C GLY A 655 -16.22 -30.97 14.41
N ASN A 656 -16.98 -30.78 15.50
CA ASN A 656 -18.43 -30.57 15.45
C ASN A 656 -18.84 -29.09 15.47
N SER A 657 -17.86 -28.19 15.56
CA SER A 657 -17.97 -26.73 15.71
C SER A 657 -18.61 -26.31 17.04
N ALA A 658 -18.46 -27.12 18.09
CA ALA A 658 -18.90 -26.77 19.43
C ALA A 658 -18.18 -27.58 20.51
N ILE A 659 -17.77 -26.89 21.56
CA ILE A 659 -17.13 -27.52 22.72
C ILE A 659 -18.14 -28.36 23.52
N GLY A 660 -17.78 -29.61 23.75
CA GLY A 660 -18.58 -30.56 24.48
C GLY A 660 -17.79 -31.75 25.00
N PHE A 661 -18.53 -32.74 25.52
CA PHE A 661 -17.90 -33.96 26.06
C PHE A 661 -17.31 -34.85 24.94
N GLY A 662 -17.68 -34.58 23.69
CA GLY A 662 -17.10 -35.22 22.51
C GLY A 662 -15.63 -34.85 22.34
N ASP A 663 -15.30 -33.57 22.54
CA ASP A 663 -13.94 -33.02 22.50
C ASP A 663 -13.07 -33.59 23.62
N VAL A 664 -13.60 -33.65 24.85
CA VAL A 664 -12.89 -34.30 25.98
C VAL A 664 -12.51 -35.74 25.64
N ARG A 665 -13.40 -36.45 24.94
CA ARG A 665 -13.16 -37.83 24.54
C ARG A 665 -12.13 -37.91 23.41
N ALA A 666 -12.20 -37.03 22.42
CA ALA A 666 -11.24 -36.96 21.31
C ALA A 666 -9.84 -36.65 21.83
N HIS A 667 -9.73 -35.60 22.64
CA HIS A 667 -8.51 -35.18 23.33
C HIS A 667 -7.91 -36.28 24.23
N PHE A 668 -8.75 -37.04 24.95
CA PHE A 668 -8.27 -38.21 25.71
C PHE A 668 -7.78 -39.36 24.80
N TRP A 669 -8.37 -39.53 23.61
CA TRP A 669 -8.02 -40.60 22.68
C TRP A 669 -6.67 -40.36 22.02
N GLU A 670 -6.41 -39.11 21.67
CA GLU A 670 -5.17 -38.62 21.05
C GLU A 670 -3.96 -38.80 21.97
N TRP A 671 -4.08 -38.47 23.25
CA TRP A 671 -3.03 -38.77 24.23
C TRP A 671 -2.72 -40.28 24.37
N GLY A 672 -3.71 -41.11 24.08
CA GLY A 672 -3.60 -42.57 24.17
C GLY A 672 -2.93 -43.24 22.96
N THR A 673 -2.67 -42.49 21.89
CA THR A 673 -2.02 -42.94 20.65
C THR A 673 -0.56 -42.50 20.58
#